data_AF-A0AAU1CS64-F1
#
_entry.id   AF-A0AAU1CS64-F1
#
_cell.length_a   1.000
_cell.length_b   1.000
_cell.length_c   1.000
_cell.angle_alpha   90.00
_cell.angle_beta   90.00
_cell.angle_gamma   90.00
#
_symmetry.space_group_name_H-M   'P 1'
#
loop_
_entity.id
_entity.type
_entity.pdbx_description
1 polymer ?
#
loop_
_entity_poly.entity_id
_entity_poly.type
_entity_poly.pdbx_seq_one_letter_code
_entity_poly.pdbx_strand_id
1 'polypeptide(L)'
;MSTSRPRRHLLVVAPQCDAMQPLARLKSAAADLHDVLADSQLGACDPGLPDGRSLVTGEGLTSSSIRTVVSDAIDHAAHRGAALILALLGHGFVQGSTTTLYLMGSDSRQEATDRAVNVSELLKAAANHVDIPSVLGVIDTCHATGALPAPQDLAAGTRGGRSRLALLMGSSVTQPAFDLSFSRALTGFMRAGVPGAGAVLGVEEAVRELRSTVVGQDVTGTVHDGDPFAQEPLWLTRNACHHDVLPGSLCGPLAREELASALPSIEPGAGPEHTGLPLDLAAATERRATLRSLPPSLPRDRALRAVDGVLVAIRTLNFIRSWMGAELTTARMRHALYAVLAAQQRTPPSVAELTDVAIVDRLVFDYPVADGDCRRSLAHFVVLLAHGAGKRLGDEESERWARSIDAQVAVNDMAEHVSGTQDERRLRLVVTLHASLTGDWPEVIEAWLLQDGGLLHHEEFHCATVDRRGAENAVEAAVAWAEDHAEVLDLPLRRLDIAAPGGLLLAWRPEEAGLGLRLGVQYDVVLHWSRRLTRDQLLRRIQRAVSDRWDAIAACDADVPVDWLAAEDTADRHLLRSRLRNGRYARGIGLMHGAGLDDQLMETLLAYTPVLLWPHTAEGFPKDRHGCLAQHWMTMPEGLVRAYRRRWRGEEAGDFADLRAVWDDREWLRFCRLVRSSIPPAQTPFEETK
;
A
#
# COMPACT_ATOMS: atom_id res chain seq x y z
N MET A 1 -18.52 -26.10 -4.81
CA MET A 1 -19.65 -25.26 -5.26
C MET A 1 -19.09 -24.27 -6.25
N SER A 2 -19.54 -24.30 -7.51
CA SER A 2 -19.05 -23.41 -8.56
C SER A 2 -19.52 -21.99 -8.25
N THR A 3 -18.60 -21.10 -7.88
CA THR A 3 -18.87 -19.67 -7.71
C THR A 3 -19.09 -19.07 -9.09
N SER A 4 -20.35 -18.99 -9.54
CA SER A 4 -20.69 -18.30 -10.79
C SER A 4 -20.29 -16.84 -10.64
N ARG A 5 -19.47 -16.31 -11.56
CA ARG A 5 -19.08 -14.90 -11.62
C ARG A 5 -20.34 -14.00 -11.52
N PRO A 6 -20.27 -12.88 -10.77
CA PRO A 6 -21.39 -11.94 -10.71
C PRO A 6 -21.69 -11.40 -12.10
N ARG A 7 -22.97 -11.43 -12.49
CA ARG A 7 -23.43 -11.03 -13.81
C ARG A 7 -23.52 -9.50 -13.91
N ARG A 8 -23.21 -8.97 -15.09
CA ARG A 8 -23.29 -7.54 -15.42
C ARG A 8 -24.26 -7.39 -16.58
N HIS A 9 -25.23 -6.50 -16.47
CA HIS A 9 -26.23 -6.22 -17.49
C HIS A 9 -26.01 -4.83 -18.08
N LEU A 10 -26.06 -4.71 -19.40
CA LEU A 10 -25.84 -3.46 -20.12
C LEU A 10 -27.12 -2.92 -20.74
N LEU A 11 -27.38 -1.62 -20.55
CA LEU A 11 -28.28 -0.84 -21.37
C LEU A 11 -27.61 0.46 -21.83
N VAL A 12 -27.54 0.67 -23.14
CA VAL A 12 -27.13 1.93 -23.78
C VAL A 12 -28.34 2.56 -24.44
N VAL A 13 -28.70 3.78 -24.03
CA VAL A 13 -29.81 4.55 -24.61
C VAL A 13 -29.26 5.82 -25.25
N ALA A 14 -29.51 5.99 -26.54
CA ALA A 14 -29.03 7.13 -27.31
C ALA A 14 -30.13 7.73 -28.21
N PRO A 15 -31.03 8.57 -27.66
CA PRO A 15 -32.14 9.18 -28.41
C PRO A 15 -31.69 10.41 -29.22
N GLN A 16 -32.29 10.60 -30.39
CA GLN A 16 -32.27 11.90 -31.08
C GLN A 16 -33.48 12.75 -30.67
N CYS A 17 -33.26 14.05 -30.50
CA CYS A 17 -34.32 15.01 -30.18
C CYS A 17 -34.72 15.80 -31.41
N ASP A 18 -36.00 15.74 -31.80
CA ASP A 18 -36.51 16.37 -33.04
C ASP A 18 -36.49 17.91 -32.96
N ALA A 19 -36.47 18.47 -31.74
CA ALA A 19 -36.42 19.91 -31.49
C ALA A 19 -34.99 20.49 -31.46
N MET A 20 -33.96 19.64 -31.53
CA MET A 20 -32.55 20.03 -31.42
C MET A 20 -31.78 19.71 -32.71
N GLN A 21 -30.57 20.25 -32.85
CA GLN A 21 -29.71 19.86 -33.97
C GLN A 21 -29.34 18.36 -33.87
N PRO A 22 -29.45 17.59 -34.96
CA PRO A 22 -29.10 16.18 -34.96
C PRO A 22 -27.64 15.94 -34.56
N LEU A 23 -27.41 15.01 -33.62
CA LEU A 23 -26.06 14.60 -33.23
C LEU A 23 -25.53 13.57 -34.22
N ALA A 24 -24.78 14.03 -35.23
CA ALA A 24 -24.34 13.19 -36.36
C ALA A 24 -23.57 11.91 -35.95
N ARG A 25 -22.83 11.96 -34.83
CA ARG A 25 -22.03 10.83 -34.32
C ARG A 25 -22.70 9.99 -33.24
N LEU A 26 -23.97 10.27 -32.90
CA LEU A 26 -24.65 9.60 -31.78
C LEU A 26 -24.76 8.09 -31.95
N LYS A 27 -25.21 7.66 -33.13
CA LYS A 27 -25.38 6.25 -33.42
C LYS A 27 -24.03 5.49 -33.39
N SER A 28 -22.98 6.06 -33.96
CA SER A 28 -21.65 5.43 -33.97
C SER A 28 -21.04 5.40 -32.57
N ALA A 29 -21.09 6.49 -31.81
CA ALA A 29 -20.55 6.54 -30.45
C ALA A 29 -21.28 5.56 -29.51
N ALA A 30 -22.62 5.47 -29.62
CA ALA A 30 -23.40 4.52 -28.83
C ALA A 30 -23.10 3.06 -29.19
N ALA A 31 -22.93 2.75 -30.48
CA ALA A 31 -22.54 1.41 -30.92
C ALA A 31 -21.12 1.05 -30.46
N ASP A 32 -20.15 1.94 -30.65
CA ASP A 32 -18.76 1.74 -30.22
C ASP A 32 -18.64 1.51 -28.71
N LEU A 33 -19.37 2.28 -27.91
CA LEU A 33 -19.42 2.11 -26.46
C LEU A 33 -20.14 0.82 -26.05
N HIS A 34 -21.25 0.49 -26.71
CA HIS A 34 -21.95 -0.78 -26.49
C HIS A 34 -21.03 -1.97 -26.75
N ASP A 35 -20.30 -1.97 -27.86
CA ASP A 35 -19.47 -3.11 -28.27
C ASP A 35 -18.36 -3.38 -27.27
N VAL A 36 -17.69 -2.35 -26.73
CA VAL A 36 -16.66 -2.55 -25.68
C VAL A 36 -17.22 -2.95 -24.32
N LEU A 37 -18.44 -2.51 -23.99
CA LEU A 37 -19.11 -2.91 -22.75
C LEU A 37 -19.66 -4.35 -22.84
N ALA A 38 -20.10 -4.78 -24.02
CA ALA A 38 -20.58 -6.13 -24.27
C ALA A 38 -19.45 -7.14 -24.53
N ASP A 39 -18.24 -6.68 -24.89
CA ASP A 39 -17.09 -7.53 -25.15
C ASP A 39 -16.73 -8.39 -23.92
N SER A 40 -16.67 -9.71 -24.11
CA SER A 40 -16.43 -10.69 -23.03
C SER A 40 -15.08 -10.54 -22.29
N GLN A 41 -14.08 -9.92 -22.93
CA GLN A 41 -12.74 -9.70 -22.39
C GLN A 41 -12.58 -8.30 -21.78
N LEU A 42 -13.43 -7.33 -22.16
CA LEU A 42 -13.40 -5.96 -21.64
C LEU A 42 -14.53 -5.71 -20.64
N GLY A 43 -15.72 -5.35 -21.11
CA GLY A 43 -16.85 -5.04 -20.23
C GLY A 43 -17.55 -6.28 -19.67
N ALA A 44 -17.58 -7.40 -20.39
CA ALA A 44 -18.21 -8.65 -20.00
C ALA A 44 -19.68 -8.46 -19.52
N CYS A 45 -20.42 -7.55 -20.16
CA CYS A 45 -21.83 -7.34 -19.87
C CYS A 45 -22.72 -8.18 -20.78
N ASP A 46 -23.69 -8.87 -20.17
CA ASP A 46 -24.82 -9.48 -20.84
C ASP A 46 -25.87 -8.41 -21.22
N PRO A 47 -26.80 -8.72 -22.15
CA PRO A 47 -27.86 -7.80 -22.51
C PRO A 47 -28.76 -7.42 -21.32
N GLY A 48 -29.09 -6.13 -21.18
CA GLY A 48 -29.84 -5.61 -20.05
C GLY A 48 -31.36 -5.70 -20.17
N LEU A 49 -31.92 -6.01 -21.36
CA LEU A 49 -33.36 -6.16 -21.56
C LEU A 49 -33.80 -7.63 -21.66
N PRO A 50 -35.04 -7.96 -21.23
CA PRO A 50 -35.55 -9.33 -21.28
C PRO A 50 -35.60 -9.95 -22.69
N ASP A 51 -35.67 -9.13 -23.73
CA ASP A 51 -35.70 -9.53 -25.13
C ASP A 51 -34.30 -9.73 -25.75
N GLY A 52 -33.25 -9.62 -24.94
CA GLY A 52 -31.85 -9.79 -25.36
C GLY A 52 -31.24 -8.54 -25.98
N ARG A 53 -31.91 -7.39 -25.96
CA ARG A 53 -31.33 -6.11 -26.41
C ARG A 53 -30.58 -5.41 -25.28
N SER A 54 -29.58 -4.62 -25.67
CA SER A 54 -28.78 -3.76 -24.78
C SER A 54 -28.42 -2.42 -25.40
N LEU A 55 -28.78 -2.20 -26.67
CA LEU A 55 -28.54 -0.95 -27.40
C LEU A 55 -29.87 -0.44 -27.96
N VAL A 56 -30.27 0.75 -27.51
CA VAL A 56 -31.52 1.41 -27.88
C VAL A 56 -31.18 2.78 -28.44
N THR A 57 -31.18 2.90 -29.77
CA THR A 57 -30.79 4.13 -30.48
C THR A 57 -31.81 4.47 -31.56
N GLY A 58 -31.95 5.75 -31.89
CA GLY A 58 -32.65 6.16 -33.10
C GLY A 58 -33.57 7.36 -32.95
N GLU A 59 -34.19 7.71 -34.08
CA GLU A 59 -35.26 8.71 -34.20
C GLU A 59 -36.57 8.11 -33.65
N GLY A 60 -37.42 8.94 -33.04
CA GLY A 60 -38.71 8.51 -32.47
C GLY A 60 -38.65 7.87 -31.07
N LEU A 61 -37.49 7.85 -30.41
CA LEU A 61 -37.37 7.46 -29.00
C LEU A 61 -37.95 8.53 -28.09
N THR A 62 -39.23 8.42 -27.77
CA THR A 62 -39.92 9.35 -26.86
C THR A 62 -39.44 9.22 -25.42
N SER A 63 -39.65 10.26 -24.63
CA SER A 63 -39.30 10.32 -23.20
C SER A 63 -40.02 9.26 -22.38
N SER A 64 -41.25 8.90 -22.75
CA SER A 64 -41.97 7.78 -22.12
C SER A 64 -41.33 6.44 -22.48
N SER A 65 -41.00 6.21 -23.75
CA SER A 65 -40.29 4.99 -24.18
C SER A 65 -38.94 4.81 -23.47
N ILE A 66 -38.19 5.91 -23.29
CA ILE A 66 -36.91 5.89 -22.57
C ILE A 66 -37.13 5.50 -21.08
N ARG A 67 -38.13 6.08 -20.42
CA ARG A 67 -38.47 5.70 -19.03
C ARG A 67 -38.82 4.21 -18.93
N THR A 68 -39.66 3.72 -19.83
CA THR A 68 -40.07 2.31 -19.87
C THR A 68 -38.86 1.40 -20.06
N VAL A 69 -38.01 1.67 -21.05
CA VAL A 69 -36.88 0.78 -21.34
C VAL A 69 -35.83 0.74 -20.23
N VAL A 70 -35.61 1.87 -19.54
CA VAL A 70 -34.72 1.89 -18.36
C VAL A 70 -35.35 1.15 -17.19
N SER A 71 -36.66 1.32 -16.95
CA SER A 71 -37.39 0.56 -15.93
C SER A 71 -37.32 -0.95 -16.19
N ASP A 72 -37.54 -1.38 -17.43
CA ASP A 72 -37.46 -2.79 -17.82
C ASP A 72 -36.06 -3.37 -17.59
N ALA A 73 -35.00 -2.58 -17.81
CA ALA A 73 -33.63 -3.01 -17.54
C ALA A 73 -33.30 -3.08 -16.04
N ILE A 74 -33.84 -2.17 -15.23
CA ILE A 74 -33.76 -2.23 -13.76
C ILE A 74 -34.41 -3.51 -13.27
N ASP A 75 -35.65 -3.77 -13.68
CA ASP A 75 -36.40 -4.97 -13.28
C ASP A 75 -35.69 -6.25 -13.75
N HIS A 76 -35.12 -6.24 -14.95
CA HIS A 76 -34.37 -7.38 -15.49
C HIS A 76 -33.08 -7.66 -14.71
N ALA A 77 -32.29 -6.63 -14.40
CA ALA A 77 -31.07 -6.77 -13.61
C ALA A 77 -31.38 -7.24 -12.19
N ALA A 78 -32.42 -6.69 -11.56
CA ALA A 78 -32.92 -7.11 -10.27
C ALA A 78 -33.32 -8.60 -10.26
N HIS A 79 -34.12 -9.04 -11.22
CA HIS A 79 -34.56 -10.43 -11.31
C HIS A 79 -33.40 -11.43 -11.49
N ARG A 80 -32.29 -10.99 -12.08
CA ARG A 80 -31.08 -11.81 -12.28
C ARG A 80 -30.01 -11.63 -11.21
N GLY A 81 -30.20 -10.74 -10.24
CA GLY A 81 -29.18 -10.38 -9.27
C GLY A 81 -27.92 -9.80 -9.91
N ALA A 82 -28.06 -9.08 -11.03
CA ALA A 82 -26.96 -8.59 -11.84
C ALA A 82 -26.65 -7.12 -11.52
N ALA A 83 -25.37 -6.75 -11.61
CA ALA A 83 -24.98 -5.34 -11.63
C ALA A 83 -25.52 -4.67 -12.91
N LEU A 84 -26.00 -3.43 -12.82
CA LEU A 84 -26.55 -2.70 -13.95
C LEU A 84 -25.58 -1.63 -14.45
N ILE A 85 -25.23 -1.69 -15.74
CA ILE A 85 -24.44 -0.69 -16.45
C ILE A 85 -25.40 0.08 -17.34
N LEU A 86 -25.57 1.37 -17.08
CA LEU A 86 -26.49 2.25 -17.80
C LEU A 86 -25.72 3.38 -18.49
N ALA A 87 -25.69 3.38 -19.81
CA ALA A 87 -25.11 4.46 -20.60
C ALA A 87 -26.20 5.31 -21.25
N LEU A 88 -26.19 6.62 -20.99
CA LEU A 88 -27.14 7.58 -21.52
C LEU A 88 -26.39 8.65 -22.33
N LEU A 89 -26.62 8.67 -23.64
CA LEU A 89 -25.91 9.56 -24.57
C LEU A 89 -26.92 10.42 -25.32
N GLY A 90 -26.67 11.71 -25.48
CA GLY A 90 -27.50 12.57 -26.32
C GLY A 90 -27.68 13.98 -25.79
N HIS A 91 -28.78 14.62 -26.17
CA HIS A 91 -29.10 15.95 -25.67
C HIS A 91 -29.61 15.88 -24.23
N GLY A 92 -29.15 16.81 -23.41
CA GLY A 92 -29.61 16.97 -22.04
C GLY A 92 -29.68 18.44 -21.65
N PHE A 93 -30.56 18.77 -20.71
CA PHE A 93 -30.67 20.11 -20.16
C PHE A 93 -30.87 20.09 -18.64
N VAL A 94 -30.56 21.22 -18.02
CA VAL A 94 -30.91 21.53 -16.63
C VAL A 94 -31.93 22.68 -16.62
N GLN A 95 -32.88 22.67 -15.69
CA GLN A 95 -33.92 23.69 -15.63
C GLN A 95 -33.55 24.80 -14.63
N GLY A 96 -33.33 26.02 -15.12
CA GLY A 96 -33.21 27.23 -14.29
C GLY A 96 -32.19 27.11 -13.15
N SER A 97 -32.64 27.26 -11.90
CA SER A 97 -31.83 27.18 -10.68
C SER A 97 -31.61 25.76 -10.15
N THR A 98 -32.15 24.73 -10.83
CA THR A 98 -31.94 23.32 -10.44
C THR A 98 -30.72 22.75 -11.13
N THR A 99 -30.04 21.82 -10.46
CA THR A 99 -28.90 21.09 -11.04
C THR A 99 -29.33 19.73 -11.58
N THR A 100 -30.62 19.46 -11.75
CA THR A 100 -31.11 18.13 -12.18
C THR A 100 -31.02 17.97 -13.69
N LEU A 101 -30.34 16.92 -14.12
CA LEU A 101 -30.21 16.57 -15.54
C LEU A 101 -31.49 15.90 -16.06
N TYR A 102 -31.97 16.41 -17.19
CA TYR A 102 -33.02 15.81 -18.00
C TYR A 102 -32.48 15.37 -19.36
N LEU A 103 -32.55 14.06 -19.65
CA LEU A 103 -32.24 13.50 -20.97
C LEU A 103 -33.43 13.74 -21.92
N MET A 104 -33.14 14.19 -23.14
CA MET A 104 -34.14 14.55 -24.14
C MET A 104 -34.43 13.38 -25.10
N GLY A 105 -35.70 12.96 -25.18
CA GLY A 105 -36.22 12.11 -26.23
C GLY A 105 -36.64 12.90 -27.48
N SER A 106 -37.20 12.20 -28.46
CA SER A 106 -37.68 12.79 -29.72
C SER A 106 -38.80 13.81 -29.51
N ASP A 107 -39.61 13.61 -28.47
CA ASP A 107 -40.75 14.46 -28.10
C ASP A 107 -40.40 15.61 -27.14
N SER A 108 -39.13 15.72 -26.73
CA SER A 108 -38.65 16.71 -25.77
C SER A 108 -38.53 18.11 -26.37
N ARG A 109 -38.64 19.11 -25.50
CA ARG A 109 -38.30 20.50 -25.78
C ARG A 109 -37.45 21.04 -24.64
N GLN A 110 -36.58 22.00 -24.93
CA GLN A 110 -35.76 22.64 -23.91
C GLN A 110 -36.66 23.26 -22.83
N GLU A 111 -36.28 23.14 -21.56
CA GLU A 111 -37.00 23.61 -20.37
C GLU A 111 -38.34 22.92 -20.05
N ALA A 112 -38.85 22.03 -20.91
CA ALA A 112 -40.08 21.27 -20.70
C ALA A 112 -39.79 19.92 -20.01
N THR A 113 -39.75 19.92 -18.67
CA THR A 113 -39.37 18.74 -17.86
C THR A 113 -40.39 17.60 -17.88
N ASP A 114 -41.66 17.88 -18.17
CA ASP A 114 -42.72 16.87 -18.32
C ASP A 114 -42.48 15.93 -19.51
N ARG A 115 -41.78 16.43 -20.54
CA ARG A 115 -41.41 15.70 -21.75
C ARG A 115 -39.92 15.43 -21.83
N ALA A 116 -39.26 15.23 -20.69
CA ALA A 116 -37.87 14.81 -20.64
C ALA A 116 -37.67 13.81 -19.50
N VAL A 117 -36.53 13.15 -19.46
CA VAL A 117 -36.27 12.05 -18.52
C VAL A 117 -35.32 12.51 -17.42
N ASN A 118 -35.82 12.58 -16.19
CA ASN A 118 -34.99 12.88 -15.01
C ASN A 118 -34.01 11.73 -14.75
N VAL A 119 -32.73 11.98 -15.04
CA VAL A 119 -31.67 10.95 -14.97
C VAL A 119 -31.34 10.58 -13.52
N SER A 120 -31.31 11.57 -12.63
CA SER A 120 -31.03 11.36 -11.20
C SER A 120 -32.04 10.42 -10.55
N GLU A 121 -33.33 10.57 -10.86
CA GLU A 121 -34.38 9.68 -10.33
C GLU A 121 -34.24 8.24 -10.84
N LEU A 122 -33.85 8.04 -12.11
CA LEU A 122 -33.62 6.69 -12.64
C LEU A 122 -32.41 6.01 -11.97
N LEU A 123 -31.30 6.74 -11.82
CA LEU A 123 -30.10 6.21 -11.18
C LEU A 123 -30.35 5.89 -9.69
N LYS A 124 -31.11 6.75 -9.00
CA LYS A 124 -31.56 6.52 -7.63
C LYS A 124 -32.42 5.27 -7.53
N ALA A 125 -33.40 5.10 -8.42
CA ALA A 125 -34.27 3.92 -8.43
C ALA A 125 -33.46 2.63 -8.63
N ALA A 126 -32.51 2.63 -9.56
CA ALA A 126 -31.63 1.49 -9.81
C ALA A 126 -30.71 1.19 -8.61
N ALA A 127 -30.02 2.20 -8.07
CA ALA A 127 -29.03 2.03 -7.00
C ALA A 127 -29.66 1.61 -5.65
N ASN A 128 -30.92 2.00 -5.42
CA ASN A 128 -31.69 1.61 -4.24
C ASN A 128 -32.54 0.34 -4.46
N HIS A 129 -32.41 -0.36 -5.59
CA HIS A 129 -33.09 -1.64 -5.75
C HIS A 129 -32.40 -2.72 -4.91
N VAL A 130 -33.15 -3.45 -4.08
CA VAL A 130 -32.56 -4.43 -3.13
C VAL A 130 -31.80 -5.56 -3.82
N ASP A 131 -32.29 -6.00 -4.97
CA ASP A 131 -31.72 -7.11 -5.75
C ASP A 131 -30.69 -6.67 -6.82
N ILE A 132 -30.34 -5.39 -6.90
CA ILE A 132 -29.25 -4.92 -7.77
C ILE A 132 -28.00 -4.74 -6.89
N PRO A 133 -26.92 -5.51 -7.12
CA PRO A 133 -25.71 -5.42 -6.30
C PRO A 133 -24.99 -4.08 -6.45
N SER A 134 -25.03 -3.49 -7.64
CA SER A 134 -24.37 -2.22 -7.96
C SER A 134 -24.86 -1.63 -9.27
N VAL A 135 -24.75 -0.30 -9.40
CA VAL A 135 -25.05 0.44 -10.62
C VAL A 135 -23.82 1.23 -11.09
N LEU A 136 -23.51 1.18 -12.38
CA LEU A 136 -22.52 2.03 -13.03
C LEU A 136 -23.20 2.85 -14.14
N GLY A 137 -23.15 4.17 -14.03
CA GLY A 137 -23.71 5.10 -15.02
C GLY A 137 -22.62 5.75 -15.88
N VAL A 138 -22.84 5.80 -17.20
CA VAL A 138 -22.01 6.55 -18.16
C VAL A 138 -22.89 7.60 -18.83
N ILE A 139 -22.65 8.88 -18.54
CA ILE A 139 -23.53 9.98 -18.95
C ILE A 139 -22.78 10.90 -19.90
N ASP A 140 -23.16 10.89 -21.18
CA ASP A 140 -22.62 11.76 -22.23
C ASP A 140 -23.71 12.69 -22.76
N THR A 141 -24.01 13.70 -21.96
CA THR A 141 -24.95 14.77 -22.30
C THR A 141 -24.34 16.11 -21.91
N CYS A 142 -24.90 17.21 -22.42
CA CYS A 142 -24.68 18.50 -21.78
C CYS A 142 -25.13 18.45 -20.32
N HIS A 143 -24.43 19.15 -19.44
CA HIS A 143 -24.72 19.21 -18.00
C HIS A 143 -24.73 17.84 -17.28
N ALA A 144 -23.87 16.90 -17.71
CA ALA A 144 -23.91 15.50 -17.28
C ALA A 144 -23.83 15.29 -15.75
N THR A 145 -23.11 16.15 -15.04
CA THR A 145 -23.00 16.13 -13.56
C THR A 145 -24.32 16.38 -12.83
N GLY A 146 -25.33 16.91 -13.51
CA GLY A 146 -26.68 16.99 -12.97
C GLY A 146 -27.39 15.64 -12.81
N ALA A 147 -26.77 14.54 -13.27
CA ALA A 147 -27.25 13.17 -13.08
C ALA A 147 -27.07 12.65 -11.65
N LEU A 148 -26.23 13.30 -10.83
CA LEU A 148 -25.90 12.82 -9.47
C LEU A 148 -27.14 12.83 -8.55
N PRO A 149 -27.53 11.66 -7.98
CA PRO A 149 -28.51 11.62 -6.91
C PRO A 149 -28.01 12.36 -5.66
N ALA A 150 -28.93 12.93 -4.87
CA ALA A 150 -28.56 13.56 -3.60
C ALA A 150 -27.95 12.51 -2.65
N PRO A 151 -26.85 12.81 -1.92
CA PRO A 151 -26.19 11.83 -1.04
C PRO A 151 -27.11 11.19 0.00
N GLN A 152 -28.05 11.97 0.53
CA GLN A 152 -29.06 11.51 1.49
C GLN A 152 -29.99 10.43 0.90
N ASP A 153 -30.26 10.45 -0.40
CA ASP A 153 -31.12 9.49 -1.08
C ASP A 153 -30.45 8.13 -1.27
N LEU A 154 -29.11 8.11 -1.31
CA LEU A 154 -28.30 6.89 -1.38
C LEU A 154 -28.04 6.31 0.01
N ALA A 155 -27.81 7.17 1.01
CA ALA A 155 -27.54 6.79 2.40
C ALA A 155 -28.79 6.36 3.19
N ALA A 156 -29.97 6.88 2.87
CA ALA A 156 -31.24 6.53 3.53
C ALA A 156 -32.05 5.45 2.79
N GLY A 157 -31.50 4.87 1.72
CA GLY A 157 -32.18 3.92 0.84
C GLY A 157 -32.62 2.61 1.49
N THR A 158 -33.44 1.84 0.77
CA THR A 158 -34.10 0.58 1.19
C THR A 158 -33.14 -0.52 1.68
N ARG A 159 -31.84 -0.46 1.32
CA ARG A 159 -30.78 -1.36 1.83
C ARG A 159 -30.08 -0.84 3.09
N GLY A 160 -30.66 0.13 3.81
CA GLY A 160 -30.05 0.73 5.00
C GLY A 160 -28.74 1.46 4.70
N GLY A 161 -28.69 2.16 3.56
CA GLY A 161 -27.51 2.90 3.11
C GLY A 161 -26.43 2.08 2.39
N ARG A 162 -26.66 0.78 2.16
CA ARG A 162 -25.73 -0.11 1.43
C ARG A 162 -25.88 -0.05 -0.09
N SER A 163 -26.20 1.12 -0.64
CA SER A 163 -26.28 1.31 -2.09
C SER A 163 -24.86 1.45 -2.67
N ARG A 164 -24.68 0.98 -3.91
CA ARG A 164 -23.40 1.04 -4.61
C ARG A 164 -23.62 1.66 -6.00
N LEU A 165 -23.13 2.88 -6.20
CA LEU A 165 -23.30 3.66 -7.42
C LEU A 165 -21.98 4.28 -7.86
N ALA A 166 -21.58 4.02 -9.09
CA ALA A 166 -20.44 4.64 -9.75
C ALA A 166 -20.93 5.43 -10.97
N LEU A 167 -20.48 6.68 -11.14
CA LEU A 167 -20.84 7.52 -12.29
C LEU A 167 -19.61 8.06 -13.00
N LEU A 168 -19.63 8.01 -14.32
CA LEU A 168 -18.72 8.71 -15.23
C LEU A 168 -19.53 9.69 -16.09
N MET A 169 -19.12 10.95 -16.10
CA MET A 169 -19.89 12.05 -16.66
C MET A 169 -19.02 12.90 -17.57
N GLY A 170 -19.49 13.13 -18.80
CA GLY A 170 -18.75 13.80 -19.86
C GLY A 170 -18.67 15.33 -19.77
N SER A 171 -19.37 15.98 -18.83
CA SER A 171 -19.28 17.44 -18.62
C SER A 171 -19.69 17.90 -17.22
N SER A 172 -19.23 19.08 -16.82
CA SER A 172 -19.67 19.77 -15.60
C SER A 172 -21.09 20.39 -15.75
N VAL A 173 -21.70 20.81 -14.63
CA VAL A 173 -23.13 21.18 -14.54
C VAL A 173 -23.41 22.43 -15.36
N THR A 174 -22.39 23.25 -15.62
CA THR A 174 -22.49 24.52 -16.34
C THR A 174 -21.88 24.45 -17.75
N GLN A 175 -21.44 23.27 -18.19
CA GLN A 175 -20.70 23.12 -19.45
C GLN A 175 -21.46 22.25 -20.47
N PRO A 176 -21.51 22.68 -21.74
CA PRO A 176 -22.00 21.85 -22.84
C PRO A 176 -21.02 20.70 -23.16
N ALA A 177 -21.56 19.57 -23.58
CA ALA A 177 -20.79 18.47 -24.14
C ALA A 177 -20.72 18.59 -25.67
N PHE A 178 -19.58 18.22 -26.28
CA PHE A 178 -19.38 18.38 -27.72
C PHE A 178 -19.02 17.06 -28.39
N ASP A 179 -19.68 16.79 -29.53
CA ASP A 179 -19.28 15.75 -30.48
C ASP A 179 -19.17 14.32 -29.90
N LEU A 180 -19.78 14.09 -28.73
CA LEU A 180 -19.68 12.86 -27.94
C LEU A 180 -18.23 12.44 -27.71
N SER A 181 -17.35 13.44 -27.54
CA SER A 181 -15.92 13.22 -27.44
C SER A 181 -15.56 12.38 -26.22
N PHE A 182 -16.36 12.50 -25.15
CA PHE A 182 -16.25 11.69 -23.94
C PHE A 182 -16.49 10.20 -24.21
N SER A 183 -17.64 9.81 -24.79
CA SER A 183 -17.93 8.38 -25.07
C SER A 183 -16.89 7.76 -26.00
N ARG A 184 -16.42 8.49 -27.02
CA ARG A 184 -15.39 7.98 -27.93
C ARG A 184 -14.04 7.81 -27.24
N ALA A 185 -13.64 8.78 -26.41
CA ALA A 185 -12.41 8.69 -25.63
C ALA A 185 -12.49 7.54 -24.62
N LEU A 186 -13.65 7.34 -23.99
CA LEU A 186 -13.93 6.21 -23.10
C LEU A 186 -13.80 4.87 -23.82
N THR A 187 -14.36 4.73 -25.02
CA THR A 187 -14.17 3.53 -25.85
C THR A 187 -12.69 3.31 -26.18
N GLY A 188 -11.95 4.36 -26.53
CA GLY A 188 -10.50 4.29 -26.78
C GLY A 188 -9.73 3.83 -25.54
N PHE A 189 -10.02 4.41 -24.38
CA PHE A 189 -9.45 4.04 -23.08
C PHE A 189 -9.72 2.57 -22.73
N MET A 190 -10.96 2.10 -22.89
CA MET A 190 -11.31 0.70 -22.58
C MET A 190 -10.60 -0.31 -23.49
N ARG A 191 -10.42 0.03 -24.78
CA ARG A 191 -9.68 -0.83 -25.73
C ARG A 191 -8.17 -0.83 -25.46
N ALA A 192 -7.61 0.31 -25.07
CA ALA A 192 -6.18 0.47 -24.84
C ALA A 192 -5.74 -0.13 -23.49
N GLY A 193 -6.55 0.02 -22.45
CA GLY A 193 -6.14 -0.31 -21.08
C GLY A 193 -5.16 0.71 -20.48
N VAL A 194 -4.72 0.46 -19.25
CA VAL A 194 -3.72 1.27 -18.55
C VAL A 194 -2.56 0.38 -18.13
N PRO A 195 -1.35 0.60 -18.66
CA PRO A 195 -0.16 -0.14 -18.26
C PRO A 195 0.09 -0.05 -16.74
N GLY A 196 0.46 -1.16 -16.11
CA GLY A 196 0.70 -1.22 -14.66
C GLY A 196 -0.53 -1.03 -13.76
N ALA A 197 -1.74 -0.85 -14.29
CA ALA A 197 -2.97 -0.91 -13.51
C ALA A 197 -3.43 -2.37 -13.32
N GLY A 198 -4.19 -2.64 -12.24
CA GLY A 198 -4.67 -3.99 -11.91
C GLY A 198 -5.60 -4.62 -12.96
N ALA A 199 -6.15 -5.79 -12.66
CA ALA A 199 -6.99 -6.59 -13.57
C ALA A 199 -8.25 -5.88 -14.09
N VAL A 200 -8.72 -4.89 -13.35
CA VAL A 200 -9.92 -4.10 -13.67
C VAL A 200 -9.62 -2.63 -13.47
N LEU A 201 -10.26 -1.78 -14.28
CA LEU A 201 -10.17 -0.33 -14.23
C LEU A 201 -11.48 0.24 -13.67
N GLY A 202 -11.38 1.15 -12.72
CA GLY A 202 -12.51 1.83 -12.09
C GLY A 202 -12.81 3.20 -12.70
N VAL A 203 -13.70 3.94 -12.04
CA VAL A 203 -14.07 5.31 -12.40
C VAL A 203 -12.89 6.27 -12.22
N GLU A 204 -12.09 6.08 -11.18
CA GLU A 204 -10.97 6.97 -10.88
C GLU A 204 -9.87 6.91 -11.94
N GLU A 205 -9.50 5.70 -12.38
CA GLU A 205 -8.56 5.51 -13.49
C GLU A 205 -9.10 6.13 -14.78
N ALA A 206 -10.37 5.88 -15.10
CA ALA A 206 -11.00 6.44 -16.30
C ALA A 206 -11.00 7.97 -16.28
N VAL A 207 -11.37 8.61 -15.16
CA VAL A 207 -11.35 10.08 -15.06
C VAL A 207 -9.93 10.63 -15.26
N ARG A 208 -8.92 9.99 -14.70
CA ARG A 208 -7.51 10.41 -14.81
C ARG A 208 -7.05 10.46 -16.27
N GLU A 209 -7.28 9.36 -17.01
CA GLU A 209 -6.86 9.24 -18.42
C GLU A 209 -7.74 10.02 -19.39
N LEU A 210 -9.04 10.16 -19.10
CA LEU A 210 -9.94 10.89 -19.98
C LEU A 210 -9.74 12.40 -19.88
N ARG A 211 -9.30 12.93 -18.73
CA ARG A 211 -8.99 14.36 -18.58
C ARG A 211 -7.81 14.83 -19.44
N SER A 212 -6.84 13.97 -19.72
CA SER A 212 -5.75 14.28 -20.64
C SER A 212 -6.13 14.15 -22.12
N THR A 213 -7.17 13.36 -22.42
CA THR A 213 -7.56 13.01 -23.79
C THR A 213 -8.71 13.87 -24.31
N VAL A 214 -9.68 14.20 -23.45
CA VAL A 214 -10.88 14.95 -23.80
C VAL A 214 -10.62 16.45 -23.61
N VAL A 215 -10.42 17.15 -24.72
CA VAL A 215 -10.17 18.60 -24.71
C VAL A 215 -11.48 19.37 -24.75
N GLY A 216 -11.64 20.33 -23.84
CA GLY A 216 -12.78 21.26 -23.83
C GLY A 216 -14.04 20.76 -23.13
N GLN A 217 -13.97 19.64 -22.40
CA GLN A 217 -15.02 19.14 -21.51
C GLN A 217 -14.45 18.70 -20.16
N ASP A 218 -15.12 19.06 -19.07
CA ASP A 218 -14.75 18.65 -17.71
C ASP A 218 -15.26 17.25 -17.43
N VAL A 219 -14.44 16.24 -17.73
CA VAL A 219 -14.73 14.85 -17.36
C VAL A 219 -14.67 14.69 -15.84
N THR A 220 -15.74 14.15 -15.29
CA THR A 220 -15.92 13.95 -13.85
C THR A 220 -16.40 12.54 -13.56
N GLY A 221 -16.12 12.08 -12.34
CA GLY A 221 -16.62 10.80 -11.87
C GLY A 221 -16.79 10.80 -10.36
N THR A 222 -17.75 10.01 -9.91
CA THR A 222 -18.12 9.89 -8.49
C THR A 222 -18.39 8.43 -8.18
N VAL A 223 -17.91 7.97 -7.03
CA VAL A 223 -18.18 6.63 -6.51
C VAL A 223 -18.83 6.76 -5.14
N HIS A 224 -19.97 6.11 -4.97
CA HIS A 224 -20.64 5.89 -3.69
C HIS A 224 -20.66 4.38 -3.44
N ASP A 225 -19.90 3.91 -2.47
CA ASP A 225 -19.89 2.51 -2.05
C ASP A 225 -20.26 2.41 -0.57
N GLY A 226 -21.55 2.17 -0.30
CA GLY A 226 -22.07 2.03 1.06
C GLY A 226 -22.05 0.61 1.61
N ASP A 227 -21.55 -0.39 0.86
CA ASP A 227 -21.56 -1.79 1.28
C ASP A 227 -20.17 -2.28 1.75
N PRO A 228 -19.91 -2.32 3.07
CA PRO A 228 -18.62 -2.75 3.59
C PRO A 228 -18.35 -4.26 3.43
N PHE A 229 -19.35 -5.03 2.97
CA PHE A 229 -19.24 -6.48 2.79
C PHE A 229 -19.08 -6.89 1.33
N ALA A 230 -19.00 -5.93 0.41
CA ALA A 230 -18.80 -6.21 -1.00
C ALA A 230 -17.46 -6.93 -1.23
N GLN A 231 -17.50 -8.09 -1.92
CA GLN A 231 -16.30 -8.88 -2.21
C GLN A 231 -15.53 -8.38 -3.45
N GLU A 232 -16.18 -7.63 -4.33
CA GLU A 232 -15.58 -7.09 -5.54
C GLU A 232 -15.69 -5.56 -5.59
N PRO A 233 -14.63 -4.84 -6.05
CA PRO A 233 -14.67 -3.40 -6.24
C PRO A 233 -15.65 -3.02 -7.35
N LEU A 234 -16.16 -1.79 -7.33
CA LEU A 234 -16.90 -1.23 -8.47
C LEU A 234 -15.92 -0.99 -9.62
N TRP A 235 -16.09 -1.75 -10.70
CA TRP A 235 -15.23 -1.65 -11.88
C TRP A 235 -16.01 -1.32 -13.15
N LEU A 236 -15.36 -0.62 -14.07
CA LEU A 236 -15.88 -0.23 -15.37
C LEU A 236 -15.59 -1.31 -16.42
N THR A 237 -14.31 -1.59 -16.65
CA THR A 237 -13.82 -2.52 -17.67
C THR A 237 -12.68 -3.37 -17.12
N ARG A 238 -12.45 -4.55 -17.70
CA ARG A 238 -11.21 -5.30 -17.50
C ARG A 238 -10.08 -4.54 -18.17
N ASN A 239 -8.92 -4.52 -17.53
CA ASN A 239 -7.78 -3.82 -18.09
C ASN A 239 -7.23 -4.63 -19.28
N ALA A 240 -7.30 -4.09 -20.49
CA ALA A 240 -6.78 -4.74 -21.69
C ALA A 240 -5.27 -5.01 -21.61
N CYS A 241 -4.52 -4.20 -20.84
CA CYS A 241 -3.10 -4.41 -20.56
C CYS A 241 -2.85 -5.50 -19.51
N HIS A 242 -3.87 -5.92 -18.77
CA HIS A 242 -3.71 -6.94 -17.74
C HIS A 242 -3.90 -8.34 -18.33
N HIS A 243 -2.77 -9.01 -18.56
CA HIS A 243 -2.76 -10.42 -18.90
C HIS A 243 -2.70 -11.26 -17.63
N ASP A 244 -3.72 -12.10 -17.40
CA ASP A 244 -3.69 -13.13 -16.36
C ASP A 244 -2.39 -13.94 -16.53
N VAL A 245 -1.59 -13.99 -15.46
CA VAL A 245 -0.38 -14.82 -15.42
C VAL A 245 -0.82 -16.26 -15.63
N LEU A 246 -0.53 -16.82 -16.81
CA LEU A 246 -0.73 -18.24 -17.08
C LEU A 246 -0.10 -19.05 -15.93
N PRO A 247 -0.84 -19.96 -15.27
CA PRO A 247 -0.29 -20.78 -14.20
C PRO A 247 0.97 -21.50 -14.67
N GLY A 248 2.11 -21.21 -14.03
CA GLY A 248 3.41 -21.79 -14.37
C GLY A 248 4.31 -20.95 -15.30
N SER A 249 3.86 -19.78 -15.76
CA SER A 249 4.75 -18.86 -16.49
C SER A 249 5.80 -18.24 -15.55
N LEU A 250 7.07 -18.30 -15.96
CA LEU A 250 8.19 -17.63 -15.26
C LEU A 250 8.38 -16.17 -15.70
N CYS A 251 7.52 -15.68 -16.59
CA CYS A 251 7.50 -14.29 -17.03
C CYS A 251 6.39 -13.53 -16.30
N GLY A 252 6.75 -12.42 -15.65
CA GLY A 252 5.78 -11.52 -15.02
C GLY A 252 5.18 -10.51 -16.00
N PRO A 253 4.27 -9.64 -15.52
CA PRO A 253 3.59 -8.65 -16.36
C PRO A 253 4.55 -7.63 -17.01
N LEU A 254 5.56 -7.13 -16.29
CA LEU A 254 6.49 -6.12 -16.81
C LEU A 254 7.39 -6.69 -17.90
N ALA A 255 7.85 -7.94 -17.76
CA ALA A 255 8.53 -8.65 -18.84
C ALA A 255 7.70 -8.70 -20.12
N ARG A 256 6.39 -9.01 -20.00
CA ARG A 256 5.49 -9.09 -21.16
C ARG A 256 5.29 -7.72 -21.79
N GLU A 257 5.08 -6.68 -20.99
CA GLU A 257 4.96 -5.31 -21.46
C GLU A 257 6.21 -4.86 -22.23
N GLU A 258 7.40 -5.11 -21.69
CA GLU A 258 8.65 -4.72 -22.35
C GLU A 258 8.89 -5.52 -23.65
N LEU A 259 8.60 -6.83 -23.65
CA LEU A 259 8.65 -7.64 -24.88
C LEU A 259 7.63 -7.18 -25.93
N ALA A 260 6.39 -6.90 -25.54
CA ALA A 260 5.34 -6.41 -26.42
C ALA A 260 5.66 -5.03 -27.00
N SER A 261 6.38 -4.19 -26.24
CA SER A 261 6.85 -2.89 -26.74
C SER A 261 8.05 -3.02 -27.69
N ALA A 262 8.95 -3.97 -27.45
CA ALA A 262 10.22 -4.05 -28.17
C ALA A 262 10.17 -4.87 -29.47
N LEU A 263 9.40 -5.97 -29.52
CA LEU A 263 9.41 -6.93 -30.64
C LEU A 263 8.72 -6.45 -31.94
N PRO A 264 7.60 -5.70 -31.92
CA PRO A 264 6.88 -5.33 -33.15
C PRO A 264 7.70 -4.51 -34.16
N SER A 265 8.72 -3.79 -33.68
CA SER A 265 9.61 -2.97 -34.51
C SER A 265 10.59 -3.81 -35.35
N ILE A 266 10.71 -5.11 -35.05
CA ILE A 266 11.66 -6.04 -35.69
C ILE A 266 10.91 -7.12 -36.48
N GLU A 267 9.76 -7.54 -35.96
CA GLU A 267 8.90 -8.56 -36.56
C GLU A 267 7.55 -7.93 -36.96
N PRO A 268 7.49 -7.15 -38.07
CA PRO A 268 6.25 -6.56 -38.54
C PRO A 268 5.29 -7.69 -38.98
N GLY A 269 4.34 -8.04 -38.11
CA GLY A 269 3.42 -9.16 -38.28
C GLY A 269 3.31 -10.09 -37.06
N ALA A 270 4.21 -9.96 -36.08
CA ALA A 270 4.04 -10.59 -34.78
C ALA A 270 2.90 -9.89 -34.02
N GLY A 271 1.67 -10.41 -34.16
CA GLY A 271 0.53 -9.95 -33.37
C GLY A 271 0.73 -10.22 -31.87
N PRO A 272 -0.13 -9.67 -30.99
CA PRO A 272 -0.05 -9.84 -29.53
C PRO A 272 -0.05 -11.32 -29.06
N GLU A 273 -0.48 -12.25 -29.92
CA GLU A 273 -0.41 -13.69 -29.68
C GLU A 273 1.03 -14.26 -29.65
N HIS A 274 1.98 -13.63 -30.36
CA HIS A 274 3.39 -14.08 -30.39
C HIS A 274 4.21 -13.62 -29.16
N THR A 275 3.72 -12.59 -28.46
CA THR A 275 4.24 -12.07 -27.18
C THR A 275 3.59 -12.72 -25.97
N GLY A 276 2.44 -13.38 -26.15
CA GLY A 276 1.68 -14.08 -25.09
C GLY A 276 2.10 -15.52 -24.83
N LEU A 277 2.98 -16.10 -25.65
CA LEU A 277 3.49 -17.46 -25.44
C LEU A 277 4.39 -17.50 -24.19
N PRO A 278 4.26 -18.53 -23.32
CA PRO A 278 5.13 -18.68 -22.17
C PRO A 278 6.59 -18.82 -22.65
N LEU A 279 7.41 -17.80 -22.40
CA LEU A 279 8.85 -17.91 -22.58
C LEU A 279 9.44 -18.72 -21.43
N ASP A 280 9.85 -19.95 -21.75
CA ASP A 280 10.78 -20.70 -20.93
C ASP A 280 12.23 -20.34 -21.27
N LEU A 281 13.19 -20.93 -20.55
CA LEU A 281 14.61 -20.64 -20.75
C LEU A 281 15.09 -20.97 -22.17
N ALA A 282 14.57 -22.02 -22.78
CA ALA A 282 14.97 -22.46 -24.11
C ALA A 282 14.46 -21.48 -25.18
N ALA A 283 13.18 -21.13 -25.13
CA ALA A 283 12.55 -20.17 -26.02
C ALA A 283 13.20 -18.79 -25.93
N ALA A 284 13.52 -18.32 -24.71
CA ALA A 284 14.22 -17.05 -24.52
C ALA A 284 15.66 -17.08 -25.09
N THR A 285 16.35 -18.22 -24.96
CA THR A 285 17.72 -18.39 -25.48
C THR A 285 17.74 -18.43 -27.00
N GLU A 286 16.80 -19.17 -27.61
CA GLU A 286 16.64 -19.23 -29.07
C GLU A 286 16.31 -17.84 -29.63
N ARG A 287 15.35 -17.14 -29.02
CA ARG A 287 14.97 -15.79 -29.44
C ARG A 287 16.13 -14.80 -29.33
N ARG A 288 16.94 -14.88 -28.28
CA ARG A 288 18.18 -14.10 -28.15
C ARG A 288 19.14 -14.38 -29.30
N ALA A 289 19.32 -15.65 -29.69
CA ALA A 289 20.19 -16.03 -30.79
C ALA A 289 19.68 -15.48 -32.14
N THR A 290 18.37 -15.59 -32.39
CA THR A 290 17.72 -15.01 -33.57
C THR A 290 17.94 -13.51 -33.65
N LEU A 291 17.67 -12.77 -32.57
CA LEU A 291 17.87 -11.32 -32.53
C LEU A 291 19.34 -10.91 -32.75
N ARG A 292 20.31 -11.69 -32.24
CA ARG A 292 21.74 -11.44 -32.47
C ARG A 292 22.17 -11.66 -33.92
N SER A 293 21.48 -12.52 -34.66
CA SER A 293 21.75 -12.74 -36.07
C SER A 293 21.31 -11.57 -36.97
N LEU A 294 20.45 -10.68 -36.45
CA LEU A 294 19.97 -9.52 -37.18
C LEU A 294 21.00 -8.36 -37.19
N PRO A 295 21.00 -7.53 -38.26
CA PRO A 295 21.88 -6.37 -38.35
C PRO A 295 21.73 -5.38 -37.18
N PRO A 296 22.81 -4.71 -36.74
CA PRO A 296 22.76 -3.70 -35.68
C PRO A 296 21.77 -2.58 -35.95
N SER A 297 20.87 -2.38 -34.99
CA SER A 297 19.86 -1.31 -35.01
C SER A 297 19.33 -1.04 -33.60
N LEU A 298 18.84 0.17 -33.35
CA LEU A 298 18.25 0.55 -32.06
C LEU A 298 17.05 -0.34 -31.66
N PRO A 299 16.13 -0.71 -32.57
CA PRO A 299 15.06 -1.65 -32.25
C PRO A 299 15.59 -3.01 -31.82
N ARG A 300 16.58 -3.55 -32.55
CA ARG A 300 17.25 -4.82 -32.19
C ARG A 300 17.85 -4.76 -30.80
N ASP A 301 18.59 -3.71 -30.49
CA ASP A 301 19.27 -3.57 -29.20
C ASP A 301 18.25 -3.44 -28.05
N ARG A 302 17.11 -2.78 -28.28
CA ARG A 302 15.99 -2.75 -27.33
C ARG A 302 15.39 -4.13 -27.10
N ALA A 303 15.08 -4.88 -28.16
CA ALA A 303 14.54 -6.24 -28.02
C ALA A 303 15.53 -7.20 -27.37
N LEU A 304 16.83 -7.07 -27.67
CA LEU A 304 17.88 -7.83 -27.00
C LEU A 304 17.92 -7.54 -25.50
N ARG A 305 17.78 -6.27 -25.09
CA ARG A 305 17.69 -5.93 -23.65
C ARG A 305 16.45 -6.54 -22.99
N ALA A 306 15.30 -6.49 -23.65
CA ALA A 306 14.06 -7.09 -23.14
C ALA A 306 14.22 -8.61 -22.92
N VAL A 307 14.73 -9.32 -23.93
CA VAL A 307 14.97 -10.78 -23.86
C VAL A 307 16.06 -11.13 -22.84
N ASP A 308 17.13 -10.32 -22.75
CA ASP A 308 18.18 -10.51 -21.75
C ASP A 308 17.62 -10.33 -20.32
N GLY A 309 16.73 -9.36 -20.11
CA GLY A 309 15.99 -9.20 -18.85
C GLY A 309 15.18 -10.46 -18.50
N VAL A 310 14.43 -11.00 -19.47
CA VAL A 310 13.66 -12.25 -19.26
C VAL A 310 14.56 -13.42 -18.88
N LEU A 311 15.72 -13.57 -19.55
CA LEU A 311 16.70 -14.60 -19.20
C LEU A 311 17.23 -14.44 -17.79
N VAL A 312 17.50 -13.20 -17.35
CA VAL A 312 17.92 -12.90 -15.98
C VAL A 312 16.82 -13.27 -14.98
N ALA A 313 15.57 -12.92 -15.26
CA ALA A 313 14.43 -13.24 -14.41
C ALA A 313 14.27 -14.77 -14.25
N ILE A 314 14.22 -15.51 -15.35
CA ILE A 314 14.05 -16.98 -15.36
C ILE A 314 15.19 -17.67 -14.62
N ARG A 315 16.45 -17.26 -14.87
CA ARG A 315 17.62 -17.84 -14.20
C ARG A 315 17.58 -17.60 -12.70
N THR A 316 17.18 -16.41 -12.28
CA THR A 316 17.08 -16.04 -10.87
C THR A 316 15.94 -16.80 -10.19
N LEU A 317 14.77 -16.91 -10.82
CA LEU A 317 13.64 -17.70 -10.30
C LEU A 317 13.99 -19.17 -10.12
N ASN A 318 14.63 -19.78 -11.13
CA ASN A 318 15.06 -21.16 -11.05
C ASN A 318 16.07 -21.37 -9.91
N PHE A 319 17.05 -20.46 -9.78
CA PHE A 319 18.03 -20.50 -8.70
C PHE A 319 17.39 -20.36 -7.32
N ILE A 320 16.59 -19.32 -7.05
CA ILE A 320 16.03 -19.13 -5.71
C ILE A 320 15.10 -20.28 -5.31
N ARG A 321 14.35 -20.85 -6.25
CA ARG A 321 13.46 -21.99 -5.98
C ARG A 321 14.25 -23.27 -5.68
N SER A 322 15.31 -23.57 -6.43
CA SER A 322 16.15 -24.76 -6.19
C SER A 322 16.95 -24.62 -4.91
N TRP A 323 17.58 -23.47 -4.72
CA TRP A 323 18.57 -23.22 -3.68
C TRP A 323 17.94 -23.04 -2.29
N MET A 324 16.77 -22.39 -2.21
CA MET A 324 16.05 -22.17 -0.96
C MET A 324 15.07 -23.31 -0.65
N GLY A 325 14.42 -23.90 -1.67
CA GLY A 325 13.42 -24.94 -1.47
C GLY A 325 12.31 -24.51 -0.51
N ALA A 326 12.10 -25.28 0.58
CA ALA A 326 11.08 -24.99 1.59
C ALA A 326 11.35 -23.71 2.42
N GLU A 327 12.58 -23.18 2.38
CA GLU A 327 12.92 -21.91 3.00
C GLU A 327 12.44 -20.71 2.17
N LEU A 328 11.95 -20.89 0.95
CA LEU A 328 11.38 -19.77 0.20
C LEU A 328 9.96 -19.47 0.69
N THR A 329 9.83 -18.60 1.69
CA THR A 329 8.54 -18.17 2.24
C THR A 329 8.14 -16.78 1.76
N THR A 330 6.84 -16.53 1.64
CA THR A 330 6.29 -15.21 1.27
C THR A 330 6.79 -14.11 2.22
N ALA A 331 6.85 -14.38 3.51
CA ALA A 331 7.35 -13.45 4.51
C ALA A 331 8.82 -13.04 4.25
N ARG A 332 9.68 -14.01 3.94
CA ARG A 332 11.11 -13.76 3.67
C ARG A 332 11.31 -12.99 2.36
N MET A 333 10.56 -13.35 1.32
CA MET A 333 10.58 -12.62 0.05
C MET A 333 10.09 -11.17 0.20
N ARG A 334 9.00 -10.96 0.96
CA ARG A 334 8.48 -9.62 1.25
C ARG A 334 9.50 -8.78 2.01
N HIS A 335 10.10 -9.34 3.05
CA HIS A 335 11.12 -8.66 3.83
C HIS A 335 12.32 -8.24 2.97
N ALA A 336 12.85 -9.17 2.17
CA ALA A 336 13.96 -8.87 1.26
C ALA A 336 13.59 -7.80 0.23
N LEU A 337 12.42 -7.91 -0.43
CA LEU A 337 11.98 -6.88 -1.39
C LEU A 337 11.85 -5.51 -0.72
N TYR A 338 11.20 -5.42 0.44
CA TYR A 338 10.95 -4.13 1.07
C TYR A 338 12.24 -3.47 1.54
N ALA A 339 13.22 -4.25 2.00
CA ALA A 339 14.56 -3.73 2.30
C ALA A 339 15.27 -3.19 1.05
N VAL A 340 15.16 -3.87 -0.10
CA VAL A 340 15.70 -3.37 -1.39
C VAL A 340 15.02 -2.06 -1.78
N LEU A 341 13.68 -2.02 -1.77
CA LEU A 341 12.92 -0.83 -2.15
C LEU A 341 13.18 0.35 -1.20
N ALA A 342 13.30 0.10 0.10
CA ALA A 342 13.64 1.12 1.08
C ALA A 342 15.04 1.72 0.83
N ALA A 343 16.03 0.88 0.49
CA ALA A 343 17.37 1.34 0.12
C ALA A 343 17.34 2.20 -1.17
N GLN A 344 16.43 1.90 -2.08
CA GLN A 344 16.20 2.65 -3.33
C GLN A 344 15.25 3.85 -3.16
N GLN A 345 14.66 4.03 -1.97
CA GLN A 345 13.67 5.07 -1.68
C GLN A 345 12.38 4.94 -2.52
N ARG A 346 11.87 3.72 -2.66
CA ARG A 346 10.72 3.41 -3.49
C ARG A 346 9.56 2.83 -2.69
N THR A 347 8.35 3.11 -3.14
CA THR A 347 7.12 2.63 -2.51
C THR A 347 6.90 1.14 -2.80
N PRO A 348 6.61 0.31 -1.78
CA PRO A 348 6.28 -1.09 -2.00
C PRO A 348 4.94 -1.28 -2.73
N PRO A 349 4.81 -2.35 -3.55
CA PRO A 349 3.54 -2.71 -4.18
C PRO A 349 2.50 -3.21 -3.16
N SER A 350 1.24 -3.30 -3.60
CA SER A 350 0.16 -3.90 -2.81
C SER A 350 0.45 -5.38 -2.51
N VAL A 351 0.06 -5.84 -1.31
CA VAL A 351 0.34 -7.20 -0.81
C VAL A 351 -0.25 -8.30 -1.71
N ALA A 352 -1.35 -8.01 -2.41
CA ALA A 352 -2.05 -8.96 -3.27
C ALA A 352 -1.21 -9.45 -4.47
N GLU A 353 -0.09 -8.79 -4.79
CA GLU A 353 0.73 -9.06 -5.99
C GLU A 353 2.05 -9.80 -5.69
N LEU A 354 2.35 -10.15 -4.43
CA LEU A 354 3.67 -10.64 -3.99
C LEU A 354 3.91 -12.14 -4.27
N THR A 355 3.97 -12.52 -5.54
CA THR A 355 4.53 -13.81 -5.97
C THR A 355 6.04 -13.68 -6.22
N ASP A 356 6.78 -14.79 -6.14
CA ASP A 356 8.22 -14.79 -6.48
C ASP A 356 8.47 -14.28 -7.91
N VAL A 357 7.62 -14.67 -8.87
CA VAL A 357 7.64 -14.18 -10.25
C VAL A 357 7.46 -12.67 -10.29
N ALA A 358 6.43 -12.12 -9.64
CA ALA A 358 6.16 -10.68 -9.65
C ALA A 358 7.30 -9.86 -9.00
N ILE A 359 7.90 -10.39 -7.93
CA ILE A 359 9.03 -9.74 -7.24
C ILE A 359 10.24 -9.68 -8.17
N VAL A 360 10.64 -10.81 -8.77
CA VAL A 360 11.80 -10.86 -9.67
C VAL A 360 11.54 -10.03 -10.93
N ASP A 361 10.35 -10.12 -11.52
CA ASP A 361 9.94 -9.34 -12.68
C ASP A 361 10.09 -7.83 -12.42
N ARG A 362 9.65 -7.37 -11.24
CA ARG A 362 9.82 -5.99 -10.83
C ARG A 362 11.27 -5.57 -10.67
N LEU A 363 12.09 -6.38 -10.00
CA LEU A 363 13.51 -6.07 -9.83
C LEU A 363 14.28 -6.06 -11.17
N VAL A 364 13.80 -6.80 -12.17
CA VAL A 364 14.41 -6.88 -13.51
C VAL A 364 13.99 -5.75 -14.42
N PHE A 365 12.73 -5.34 -14.40
CA PHE A 365 12.17 -4.40 -15.40
C PHE A 365 11.83 -3.02 -14.85
N ASP A 366 11.79 -2.85 -13.54
CA ASP A 366 11.47 -1.60 -12.86
C ASP A 366 12.60 -1.26 -11.88
N TYR A 367 13.85 -1.17 -12.35
CA TYR A 367 15.01 -0.77 -11.54
C TYR A 367 15.34 0.72 -11.68
N PRO A 368 15.99 1.34 -10.68
CA PRO A 368 16.34 2.76 -10.74
C PRO A 368 17.24 3.09 -11.95
N VAL A 369 16.95 4.19 -12.65
CA VAL A 369 17.77 4.66 -13.78
C VAL A 369 19.23 4.88 -13.39
N ALA A 370 19.47 5.27 -12.13
CA ALA A 370 20.81 5.49 -11.58
C ALA A 370 21.67 4.22 -11.49
N ASP A 371 21.06 3.03 -11.40
CA ASP A 371 21.78 1.76 -11.28
C ASP A 371 22.27 1.23 -12.64
N GLY A 372 21.76 1.76 -13.75
CA GLY A 372 22.15 1.37 -15.11
C GLY A 372 21.64 0.00 -15.56
N ASP A 373 21.47 -0.96 -14.63
CA ASP A 373 20.84 -2.26 -14.87
C ASP A 373 20.18 -2.86 -13.60
N CYS A 374 19.55 -4.04 -13.77
CA CYS A 374 18.85 -4.74 -12.70
C CYS A 374 19.74 -5.55 -11.73
N ARG A 375 21.02 -5.77 -12.06
CA ARG A 375 21.86 -6.76 -11.38
C ARG A 375 22.12 -6.39 -9.93
N ARG A 376 22.29 -5.09 -9.66
CA ARG A 376 22.44 -4.57 -8.29
C ARG A 376 21.22 -4.87 -7.42
N SER A 377 20.03 -4.64 -7.96
CA SER A 377 18.75 -4.89 -7.26
C SER A 377 18.55 -6.37 -6.97
N LEU A 378 18.83 -7.23 -7.94
CA LEU A 378 18.73 -8.68 -7.78
C LEU A 378 19.79 -9.25 -6.83
N ALA A 379 21.03 -8.77 -6.91
CA ALA A 379 22.08 -9.13 -5.97
C ALA A 379 21.68 -8.77 -4.54
N HIS A 380 21.16 -7.55 -4.31
CA HIS A 380 20.63 -7.12 -3.02
C HIS A 380 19.52 -8.03 -2.51
N PHE A 381 18.54 -8.31 -3.37
CA PHE A 381 17.44 -9.20 -3.01
C PHE A 381 17.91 -10.61 -2.63
N VAL A 382 18.75 -11.23 -3.44
CA VAL A 382 19.26 -12.59 -3.21
C VAL A 382 20.16 -12.67 -1.97
N VAL A 383 21.00 -11.67 -1.73
CA VAL A 383 21.85 -11.62 -0.53
C VAL A 383 21.01 -11.49 0.73
N LEU A 384 19.94 -10.68 0.71
CA LEU A 384 19.02 -10.57 1.85
C LEU A 384 18.22 -11.87 2.08
N LEU A 385 17.81 -12.57 1.03
CA LEU A 385 17.20 -13.90 1.14
C LEU A 385 18.16 -14.91 1.77
N ALA A 386 19.42 -14.92 1.31
CA ALA A 386 20.48 -15.77 1.84
C ALA A 386 20.65 -15.55 3.35
N HIS A 387 20.81 -14.29 3.72
CA HIS A 387 20.99 -13.85 5.08
C HIS A 387 19.81 -14.25 5.98
N GLY A 388 18.58 -13.96 5.55
CA GLY A 388 17.36 -14.30 6.30
C GLY A 388 17.09 -15.82 6.44
N ALA A 389 17.77 -16.66 5.65
CA ALA A 389 17.73 -18.12 5.77
C ALA A 389 19.01 -18.74 6.36
N GLY A 390 19.99 -17.93 6.76
CA GLY A 390 21.28 -18.42 7.27
C GLY A 390 22.09 -19.20 6.23
N LYS A 391 21.85 -18.95 4.93
CA LYS A 391 22.57 -19.59 3.82
C LYS A 391 23.85 -18.82 3.51
N ARG A 392 24.90 -19.54 3.11
CA ARG A 392 26.17 -18.95 2.70
C ARG A 392 26.18 -18.69 1.20
N LEU A 393 26.56 -17.48 0.81
CA LEU A 393 26.91 -17.15 -0.57
C LEU A 393 28.34 -17.58 -0.85
N GLY A 394 28.64 -17.96 -2.09
CA GLY A 394 29.95 -18.52 -2.48
C GLY A 394 29.97 -20.05 -2.53
N ASP A 395 28.81 -20.71 -2.40
CA ASP A 395 28.67 -22.09 -2.83
C ASP A 395 28.63 -22.21 -4.36
N GLU A 396 28.92 -23.39 -4.91
CA GLU A 396 28.98 -23.59 -6.36
C GLU A 396 27.68 -23.21 -7.08
N GLU A 397 26.52 -23.34 -6.41
CA GLU A 397 25.22 -23.01 -6.99
C GLU A 397 25.03 -21.50 -7.14
N SER A 398 25.32 -20.72 -6.08
CA SER A 398 25.22 -19.25 -6.13
C SER A 398 26.27 -18.63 -7.06
N GLU A 399 27.50 -19.13 -7.09
CA GLU A 399 28.52 -18.66 -8.05
C GLU A 399 28.16 -18.97 -9.51
N ARG A 400 27.52 -20.12 -9.75
CA ARG A 400 27.04 -20.49 -11.09
C ARG A 400 25.91 -19.57 -11.52
N TRP A 401 24.96 -19.29 -10.63
CA TRP A 401 23.89 -18.32 -10.90
C TRP A 401 24.44 -16.92 -11.17
N ALA A 402 25.29 -16.40 -10.28
CA ALA A 402 25.84 -15.05 -10.40
C ALA A 402 26.60 -14.85 -11.72
N ARG A 403 27.42 -15.84 -12.14
CA ARG A 403 28.05 -15.85 -13.47
C ARG A 403 27.06 -15.93 -14.62
N SER A 404 25.98 -16.69 -14.46
CA SER A 404 24.97 -16.86 -15.53
C SER A 404 24.21 -15.57 -15.85
N ILE A 405 24.12 -14.63 -14.91
CA ILE A 405 23.47 -13.32 -15.11
C ILE A 405 24.48 -12.16 -15.14
N ASP A 406 25.78 -12.46 -15.06
CA ASP A 406 26.87 -11.47 -15.00
C ASP A 406 26.77 -10.51 -13.79
N ALA A 407 26.33 -11.03 -12.64
CA ALA A 407 26.13 -10.25 -11.41
C ALA A 407 27.18 -10.53 -10.32
N GLN A 408 28.29 -11.22 -10.63
CA GLN A 408 29.25 -11.68 -9.62
C GLN A 408 29.80 -10.53 -8.75
N VAL A 409 30.18 -9.41 -9.37
CA VAL A 409 30.70 -8.24 -8.64
C VAL A 409 29.60 -7.66 -7.74
N ALA A 410 28.40 -7.43 -8.29
CA ALA A 410 27.28 -6.91 -7.52
C ALA A 410 26.88 -7.80 -6.34
N VAL A 411 26.96 -9.13 -6.49
CA VAL A 411 26.71 -10.09 -5.40
C VAL A 411 27.79 -10.00 -4.33
N ASN A 412 29.06 -9.90 -4.71
CA ASN A 412 30.17 -9.78 -3.77
C ASN A 412 30.11 -8.45 -2.99
N ASP A 413 29.95 -7.33 -3.68
CA ASP A 413 29.86 -5.99 -3.07
C ASP A 413 28.70 -5.94 -2.07
N MET A 414 27.59 -6.59 -2.41
CA MET A 414 26.40 -6.61 -1.58
C MET A 414 26.50 -7.59 -0.41
N ALA A 415 27.16 -8.74 -0.61
CA ALA A 415 27.49 -9.65 0.49
C ALA A 415 28.40 -8.96 1.50
N GLU A 416 29.42 -8.24 1.03
CA GLU A 416 30.31 -7.42 1.88
C GLU A 416 29.53 -6.32 2.61
N HIS A 417 28.63 -5.61 1.91
CA HIS A 417 27.80 -4.58 2.53
C HIS A 417 26.87 -5.13 3.64
N VAL A 418 26.21 -6.27 3.38
CA VAL A 418 25.33 -6.90 4.37
C VAL A 418 26.13 -7.46 5.54
N SER A 419 27.29 -8.06 5.31
CA SER A 419 28.19 -8.51 6.37
C SER A 419 28.72 -7.34 7.21
N GLY A 420 29.15 -6.24 6.59
CA GLY A 420 29.56 -5.03 7.31
C GLY A 420 28.43 -4.44 8.16
N THR A 421 27.20 -4.44 7.65
CA THR A 421 26.01 -4.02 8.42
C THR A 421 25.73 -4.97 9.60
N GLN A 422 26.02 -6.26 9.47
CA GLN A 422 25.94 -7.18 10.60
C GLN A 422 26.99 -6.86 11.65
N ASP A 423 28.24 -6.65 11.25
CA ASP A 423 29.32 -6.29 12.16
C ASP A 423 29.01 -5.01 12.94
N GLU A 424 28.41 -4.02 12.28
CA GLU A 424 27.85 -2.80 12.90
C GLU A 424 26.76 -3.07 13.96
N ARG A 425 26.06 -4.20 13.88
CA ARG A 425 24.99 -4.58 14.81
C ARG A 425 25.46 -5.53 15.92
N ARG A 426 26.70 -6.02 15.86
CA ARG A 426 27.23 -6.99 16.84
C ARG A 426 27.39 -6.37 18.21
N LEU A 427 27.92 -5.13 18.25
CA LEU A 427 28.02 -4.35 19.48
C LEU A 427 26.80 -3.45 19.66
N ARG A 428 26.25 -3.52 20.87
CA ARG A 428 25.08 -2.74 21.28
C ARG A 428 25.27 -2.21 22.69
N LEU A 429 25.14 -0.90 22.84
CA LEU A 429 25.07 -0.27 24.16
C LEU A 429 23.61 -0.16 24.57
N VAL A 430 23.27 -0.69 25.74
CA VAL A 430 22.00 -0.44 26.41
C VAL A 430 22.24 0.58 27.52
N VAL A 431 21.44 1.63 27.58
CA VAL A 431 21.46 2.60 28.68
C VAL A 431 20.07 2.65 29.32
N THR A 432 19.98 2.51 30.63
CA THR A 432 18.71 2.62 31.34
C THR A 432 18.69 3.79 32.30
N LEU A 433 17.53 4.41 32.33
CA LEU A 433 17.19 5.49 33.23
C LEU A 433 16.08 5.00 34.15
N HIS A 434 16.35 5.08 35.45
CA HIS A 434 15.36 4.88 36.50
C HIS A 434 15.02 6.24 37.11
N ALA A 435 13.74 6.58 37.22
CA ALA A 435 13.33 7.83 37.86
C ALA A 435 13.86 7.89 39.30
N SER A 436 14.40 9.03 39.72
CA SER A 436 14.83 9.24 41.10
C SER A 436 13.61 9.32 42.04
N LEU A 437 13.83 9.13 43.34
CA LEU A 437 12.79 9.35 44.34
C LEU A 437 12.39 10.84 44.45
N THR A 438 13.22 11.74 43.91
CA THR A 438 13.08 13.20 44.06
C THR A 438 12.57 13.93 42.82
N GLY A 439 12.41 13.25 41.69
CA GLY A 439 11.92 13.84 40.43
C GLY A 439 12.01 12.89 39.24
N ASP A 440 11.61 13.39 38.06
CA ASP A 440 11.49 12.56 36.84
C ASP A 440 12.85 12.16 36.22
N TRP A 441 13.95 12.82 36.61
CA TRP A 441 15.30 12.57 36.11
C TRP A 441 16.09 11.61 37.04
N PRO A 442 16.99 10.77 36.47
CA PRO A 442 17.79 9.81 37.24
C PRO A 442 18.94 10.48 38.00
N GLU A 443 19.30 9.90 39.15
CA GLU A 443 20.58 10.18 39.84
C GLU A 443 21.73 9.32 39.29
N VAL A 444 21.39 8.12 38.81
CA VAL A 444 22.31 7.14 38.25
C VAL A 444 21.68 6.51 37.02
N ILE A 445 22.48 6.31 35.98
CA ILE A 445 22.11 5.50 34.83
C ILE A 445 22.98 4.23 34.81
N GLU A 446 22.41 3.14 34.33
CA GLU A 446 23.12 1.87 34.15
C GLU A 446 23.41 1.66 32.66
N ALA A 447 24.61 1.20 32.34
CA ALA A 447 25.05 0.95 30.97
C ALA A 447 25.50 -0.51 30.81
N TRP A 448 24.99 -1.21 29.79
CA TRP A 448 25.39 -2.57 29.44
C TRP A 448 25.89 -2.62 28.02
N LEU A 449 27.12 -3.09 27.84
CA LEU A 449 27.67 -3.39 26.53
C LEU A 449 27.40 -4.86 26.21
N LEU A 450 26.73 -5.09 25.09
CA LEU A 450 26.37 -6.41 24.60
C LEU A 450 27.10 -6.72 23.29
N GLN A 451 27.55 -7.97 23.16
CA GLN A 451 28.08 -8.51 21.91
C GLN A 451 27.25 -9.72 21.48
N ASP A 452 26.66 -9.68 20.29
CA ASP A 452 25.83 -10.78 19.76
C ASP A 452 24.70 -11.21 20.73
N GLY A 453 24.18 -10.24 21.50
CA GLY A 453 23.16 -10.42 22.53
C GLY A 453 23.64 -11.00 23.86
N GLY A 454 24.93 -11.31 24.01
CA GLY A 454 25.57 -11.67 25.28
C GLY A 454 26.08 -10.45 26.04
N LEU A 455 26.03 -10.49 27.37
CA LEU A 455 26.57 -9.42 28.22
C LEU A 455 28.11 -9.47 28.23
N LEU A 456 28.73 -8.35 27.84
CA LEU A 456 30.19 -8.20 27.86
C LEU A 456 30.63 -7.39 29.09
N HIS A 457 30.11 -6.17 29.25
CA HIS A 457 30.44 -5.27 30.35
C HIS A 457 29.20 -4.58 30.91
N HIS A 458 29.29 -4.13 32.16
CA HIS A 458 28.27 -3.37 32.86
C HIS A 458 28.93 -2.30 33.72
N GLU A 459 28.45 -1.06 33.65
CA GLU A 459 28.95 0.07 34.44
C GLU A 459 27.82 1.04 34.83
N GLU A 460 27.99 1.71 35.96
CA GLU A 460 27.05 2.70 36.49
C GLU A 460 27.64 4.11 36.35
N PHE A 461 26.83 5.07 35.87
CA PHE A 461 27.24 6.45 35.67
C PHE A 461 26.37 7.38 36.50
N HIS A 462 27.02 8.19 37.35
CA HIS A 462 26.33 9.18 38.19
C HIS A 462 26.01 10.46 37.41
N CYS A 463 24.77 10.92 37.53
CA CYS A 463 24.35 12.22 37.01
C CYS A 463 24.89 13.32 37.94
N ALA A 464 25.70 14.24 37.41
CA ALA A 464 26.23 15.38 38.18
C ALA A 464 25.11 16.28 38.74
N THR A 465 23.98 16.34 38.04
CA THR A 465 22.75 17.04 38.43
C THR A 465 21.55 16.16 38.12
N VAL A 466 20.49 16.22 38.94
CA VAL A 466 19.25 15.46 38.74
C VAL A 466 18.30 16.23 37.80
N ASP A 467 18.79 16.53 36.60
CA ASP A 467 18.08 17.25 35.56
C ASP A 467 18.40 16.70 34.16
N ARG A 468 17.78 17.30 33.13
CA ARG A 468 17.98 16.90 31.74
C ARG A 468 19.45 16.86 31.34
N ARG A 469 20.19 17.91 31.70
CA ARG A 469 21.57 18.08 31.30
C ARG A 469 22.49 17.06 32.00
N GLY A 470 22.25 16.79 33.27
CA GLY A 470 22.98 15.77 34.02
C GLY A 470 22.79 14.37 33.43
N ALA A 471 21.56 14.02 33.04
CA ALA A 471 21.28 12.76 32.37
C ALA A 471 21.90 12.68 30.97
N GLU A 472 21.79 13.73 30.15
CA GLU A 472 22.42 13.78 28.82
C GLU A 472 23.95 13.62 28.91
N ASN A 473 24.60 14.31 29.85
CA ASN A 473 26.04 14.16 30.10
C ASN A 473 26.42 12.74 30.53
N ALA A 474 25.62 12.11 31.40
CA ALA A 474 25.87 10.74 31.84
C ALA A 474 25.74 9.75 30.68
N VAL A 475 24.73 9.92 29.81
CA VAL A 475 24.56 9.11 28.60
C VAL A 475 25.77 9.27 27.66
N GLU A 476 26.28 10.49 27.47
CA GLU A 476 27.49 10.72 26.68
C GLU A 476 28.72 10.04 27.28
N ALA A 477 28.88 10.06 28.60
CA ALA A 477 29.96 9.35 29.28
C ALA A 477 29.85 7.82 29.09
N ALA A 478 28.64 7.27 29.16
CA ALA A 478 28.39 5.85 28.89
C ALA A 478 28.67 5.48 27.43
N VAL A 479 28.38 6.38 26.49
CA VAL A 479 28.71 6.18 25.06
C VAL A 479 30.21 6.18 24.85
N ALA A 480 30.95 7.16 25.37
CA ALA A 480 32.41 7.22 25.26
C ALA A 480 33.08 5.98 25.87
N TRP A 481 32.60 5.55 27.04
CA TRP A 481 33.04 4.30 27.66
C TRP A 481 32.83 3.08 26.75
N ALA A 482 31.68 2.98 26.08
CA ALA A 482 31.40 1.89 25.18
C ALA A 482 32.24 1.96 23.88
N GLU A 483 32.52 3.16 23.37
CA GLU A 483 33.43 3.39 22.25
C GLU A 483 34.85 2.91 22.58
N ASP A 484 35.38 3.22 23.77
CA ASP A 484 36.70 2.73 24.21
C ASP A 484 36.78 1.18 24.17
N HIS A 485 35.70 0.50 24.58
CA HIS A 485 35.63 -0.97 24.51
C HIS A 485 35.45 -1.48 23.08
N ALA A 486 34.72 -0.74 22.25
CA ALA A 486 34.51 -1.06 20.83
C ALA A 486 35.82 -0.98 20.04
N GLU A 487 36.66 0.01 20.32
CA GLU A 487 38.01 0.15 19.75
C GLU A 487 38.93 -1.02 20.12
N VAL A 488 38.90 -1.48 21.37
CA VAL A 488 39.67 -2.64 21.83
C VAL A 488 39.25 -3.94 21.12
N LEU A 489 37.97 -4.05 20.75
CA LEU A 489 37.42 -5.21 20.06
C LEU A 489 37.52 -5.14 18.54
N ASP A 490 37.97 -4.01 17.97
CA ASP A 490 37.95 -3.72 16.54
C ASP A 490 36.55 -3.92 15.92
N LEU A 491 35.52 -3.48 16.65
CA LEU A 491 34.13 -3.56 16.22
C LEU A 491 33.47 -2.19 16.36
N PRO A 492 32.69 -1.73 15.37
CA PRO A 492 32.00 -0.45 15.47
C PRO A 492 30.78 -0.52 16.40
N LEU A 493 30.59 0.50 17.23
CA LEU A 493 29.35 0.71 18.00
C LEU A 493 28.36 1.54 17.16
N ARG A 494 27.28 0.92 16.66
CA ARG A 494 26.22 1.65 15.95
C ARG A 494 24.88 1.69 16.67
N ARG A 495 24.54 0.69 17.49
CA ARG A 495 23.21 0.59 18.11
C ARG A 495 23.22 1.05 19.56
N LEU A 496 22.31 1.97 19.89
CA LEU A 496 22.10 2.50 21.24
C LEU A 496 20.65 2.28 21.66
N ASP A 497 20.42 1.35 22.58
CA ASP A 497 19.10 1.07 23.13
C ASP A 497 18.93 1.90 24.43
N ILE A 498 18.02 2.89 24.43
CA ILE A 498 17.78 3.76 25.60
C ILE A 498 16.44 3.39 26.23
N ALA A 499 16.48 2.88 27.46
CA ALA A 499 15.30 2.56 28.25
C ALA A 499 14.99 3.67 29.26
N ALA A 500 13.82 4.28 29.16
CA ALA A 500 13.39 5.37 30.05
C ALA A 500 11.94 5.19 30.55
N PRO A 501 11.56 5.89 31.64
CA PRO A 501 10.16 5.94 32.11
C PRO A 501 9.23 6.61 31.08
N GLY A 502 7.94 6.29 31.11
CA GLY A 502 6.96 6.81 30.16
C GLY A 502 6.93 8.35 30.10
N GLY A 503 6.84 9.02 31.24
CA GLY A 503 6.84 10.47 31.34
C GLY A 503 8.10 11.12 30.78
N LEU A 504 9.26 10.49 31.01
CA LEU A 504 10.52 10.99 30.46
C LEU A 504 10.58 10.79 28.94
N LEU A 505 10.10 9.66 28.44
CA LEU A 505 9.95 9.44 27.00
C LEU A 505 9.02 10.46 26.35
N LEU A 506 8.01 10.99 27.05
CA LEU A 506 7.15 12.06 26.52
C LEU A 506 7.87 13.42 26.48
N ALA A 507 8.59 13.77 27.53
CA ALA A 507 9.21 15.08 27.70
C ALA A 507 10.60 15.23 27.06
N TRP A 508 11.30 14.12 26.79
CA TRP A 508 12.68 14.10 26.34
C TRP A 508 12.87 13.25 25.08
N ARG A 509 13.83 13.67 24.26
CA ARG A 509 14.25 13.04 23.00
C ARG A 509 15.72 12.65 23.11
N PRO A 510 16.01 11.43 23.61
CA PRO A 510 17.38 10.95 23.74
C PRO A 510 18.16 11.01 22.43
N GLU A 511 17.47 10.79 21.30
CA GLU A 511 18.05 10.84 19.97
C GLU A 511 18.55 12.24 19.55
N GLU A 512 18.09 13.30 20.22
CA GLU A 512 18.52 14.69 20.00
C GLU A 512 19.55 15.18 21.04
N ALA A 513 19.89 14.36 22.04
CA ALA A 513 20.97 14.66 22.97
C ALA A 513 22.34 14.62 22.27
N GLY A 514 23.37 15.21 22.87
CA GLY A 514 24.70 15.33 22.28
C GLY A 514 25.22 16.78 22.29
N LEU A 515 26.32 17.05 23.01
CA LEU A 515 26.98 18.37 23.05
C LEU A 515 27.64 18.75 21.71
N GLY A 516 28.11 17.76 20.96
CA GLY A 516 28.72 17.94 19.64
C GLY A 516 27.74 17.63 18.50
N LEU A 517 27.66 16.35 18.14
CA LEU A 517 26.67 15.83 17.20
C LEU A 517 25.54 15.16 18.00
N ARG A 518 24.33 15.19 17.44
CA ARG A 518 23.18 14.48 18.03
C ARG A 518 23.47 12.98 18.06
N LEU A 519 23.13 12.28 19.15
CA LEU A 519 23.27 10.83 19.26
C LEU A 519 22.58 10.11 18.11
N GLY A 520 21.37 10.52 17.72
CA GLY A 520 20.65 9.92 16.60
C GLY A 520 21.31 10.14 15.23
N VAL A 521 22.24 11.10 15.09
CA VAL A 521 23.03 11.29 13.86
C VAL A 521 24.17 10.27 13.78
N GLN A 522 24.75 9.90 14.92
CA GLN A 522 25.90 8.99 15.02
C GLN A 522 25.48 7.52 15.18
N TYR A 523 24.39 7.29 15.92
CA TYR A 523 23.93 5.98 16.38
C TYR A 523 22.48 5.71 16.00
N ASP A 524 22.17 4.43 15.78
CA ASP A 524 20.80 3.92 15.68
C ASP A 524 20.20 3.85 17.09
N VAL A 525 19.57 4.95 17.51
CA VAL A 525 18.94 5.07 18.84
C VAL A 525 17.55 4.44 18.83
N VAL A 526 17.34 3.40 19.64
CA VAL A 526 16.05 2.72 19.81
C VAL A 526 15.54 2.96 21.22
N LEU A 527 14.27 3.35 21.35
CA LEU A 527 13.66 3.68 22.64
C LEU A 527 12.91 2.48 23.22
N HIS A 528 13.09 2.29 24.52
CA HIS A 528 12.50 1.20 25.29
C HIS A 528 11.84 1.72 26.57
N TRP A 529 10.91 0.93 27.10
CA TRP A 529 10.29 1.25 28.39
C TRP A 529 11.07 0.61 29.56
N SER A 530 11.63 1.45 30.44
CA SER A 530 12.54 0.98 31.49
C SER A 530 11.87 0.06 32.53
N ARG A 531 10.56 0.20 32.77
CA ARG A 531 9.88 -0.66 33.78
C ARG A 531 9.82 -2.13 33.38
N ARG A 532 10.10 -2.51 32.12
CA ARG A 532 10.26 -3.93 31.75
C ARG A 532 11.40 -4.64 32.46
N LEU A 533 12.41 -3.88 32.88
CA LEU A 533 13.55 -4.37 33.62
C LEU A 533 13.24 -4.57 35.10
N THR A 534 12.22 -3.87 35.62
CA THR A 534 11.82 -3.96 37.03
C THR A 534 11.20 -5.32 37.36
N ARG A 535 11.29 -5.70 38.64
CA ARG A 535 10.79 -6.98 39.18
C ARG A 535 9.33 -6.95 39.64
N ASP A 536 8.49 -6.16 38.98
CA ASP A 536 7.06 -6.12 39.29
C ASP A 536 6.40 -7.49 39.01
N GLN A 537 5.63 -8.01 39.98
CA GLN A 537 4.89 -9.27 39.82
C GLN A 537 3.80 -9.18 38.76
N LEU A 538 3.11 -8.04 38.65
CA LEU A 538 2.06 -7.82 37.66
C LEU A 538 2.65 -7.78 36.24
N LEU A 539 3.73 -7.03 36.03
CA LEU A 539 4.39 -6.97 34.72
C LEU A 539 4.98 -8.33 34.33
N ARG A 540 5.50 -9.10 35.28
CA ARG A 540 5.92 -10.49 35.03
C ARG A 540 4.78 -11.38 34.53
N ARG A 541 3.56 -11.23 35.05
CA ARG A 541 2.39 -11.98 34.58
C ARG A 541 1.96 -11.57 33.17
N ILE A 542 2.11 -10.29 32.83
CA ILE A 542 1.70 -9.74 31.52
C ILE A 542 2.79 -9.97 30.45
N GLN A 543 4.05 -10.18 30.84
CA GLN A 543 5.19 -10.38 29.94
C GLN A 543 4.96 -11.46 28.87
N ARG A 544 4.30 -12.56 29.23
CA ARG A 544 4.00 -13.63 28.28
C ARG A 544 3.05 -13.14 27.19
N ALA A 545 1.96 -12.46 27.58
CA ALA A 545 1.02 -11.87 26.63
C ALA A 545 1.68 -10.81 25.72
N VAL A 546 2.63 -10.03 26.24
CA VAL A 546 3.42 -9.08 25.43
C VAL A 546 4.31 -9.81 24.43
N SER A 547 4.91 -10.93 24.83
CA SER A 547 5.75 -11.75 23.94
C SER A 547 4.91 -12.43 22.85
N ASP A 548 3.77 -13.02 23.22
CA ASP A 548 2.83 -13.63 22.28
C ASP A 548 2.28 -12.58 21.28
N ARG A 549 2.07 -11.34 21.75
CA ARG A 549 1.68 -10.22 20.89
C ARG A 549 2.78 -9.82 19.92
N TRP A 550 4.04 -9.79 20.35
CA TRP A 550 5.15 -9.55 19.44
C TRP A 550 5.19 -10.62 18.33
N ASP A 551 5.01 -11.89 18.69
CA ASP A 551 4.98 -12.97 17.70
C ASP A 551 3.82 -12.79 16.70
N ALA A 552 2.65 -12.32 17.16
CA ALA A 552 1.52 -11.98 16.29
C ALA A 552 1.80 -10.78 15.37
N ILE A 553 2.48 -9.75 15.88
CA ILE A 553 2.92 -8.58 15.11
C ILE A 553 3.91 -9.02 14.02
N ALA A 554 4.89 -9.85 14.38
CA ALA A 554 5.91 -10.34 13.46
C ALA A 554 5.34 -11.29 12.38
N ALA A 555 4.26 -12.00 12.68
CA ALA A 555 3.58 -12.90 11.74
C ALA A 555 2.53 -12.21 10.84
N CYS A 556 2.30 -10.90 10.98
CA CYS A 556 1.25 -10.21 10.23
C CYS A 556 1.62 -10.02 8.75
N ASP A 557 0.78 -10.53 7.85
CA ASP A 557 1.10 -10.65 6.42
C ASP A 557 0.47 -9.61 5.47
N ALA A 558 -0.53 -8.85 5.91
CA ALA A 558 -1.40 -8.10 4.99
C ALA A 558 -1.61 -6.61 5.30
N ASP A 559 -1.41 -6.19 6.55
CA ASP A 559 -1.68 -4.82 6.99
C ASP A 559 -0.64 -4.40 8.04
N VAL A 560 -0.47 -3.10 8.26
CA VAL A 560 0.38 -2.61 9.36
C VAL A 560 -0.24 -3.10 10.67
N PRO A 561 0.46 -3.92 11.46
CA PRO A 561 -0.08 -4.50 12.69
C PRO A 561 -0.06 -3.46 13.81
N VAL A 562 -0.87 -2.40 13.66
CA VAL A 562 -1.06 -1.33 14.63
C VAL A 562 -2.55 -1.06 14.81
N ASP A 563 -3.02 -1.16 16.05
CA ASP A 563 -4.34 -0.76 16.50
C ASP A 563 -4.28 0.75 16.88
N TRP A 564 -4.90 1.60 16.07
CA TRP A 564 -4.94 3.04 16.29
C TRP A 564 -6.02 3.44 17.29
N LEU A 565 -5.65 4.24 18.29
CA LEU A 565 -6.54 4.79 19.31
C LEU A 565 -6.79 6.27 19.05
N ALA A 566 -8.07 6.62 18.96
CA ALA A 566 -8.51 8.02 18.90
C ALA A 566 -8.57 8.63 20.31
N ALA A 567 -8.77 9.95 20.39
CA ALA A 567 -8.83 10.65 21.69
C ALA A 567 -9.98 10.14 22.57
N GLU A 568 -11.08 9.70 21.96
CA GLU A 568 -12.24 9.15 22.64
C GLU A 568 -11.95 7.78 23.27
N ASP A 569 -11.08 6.98 22.64
CA ASP A 569 -10.67 5.68 23.17
C ASP A 569 -9.74 5.80 24.38
N THR A 570 -9.02 6.91 24.49
CA THR A 570 -8.10 7.18 25.60
C THR A 570 -8.73 8.02 26.71
N ALA A 571 -9.83 8.72 26.45
CA ALA A 571 -10.52 9.58 27.43
C ALA A 571 -10.95 8.83 28.71
N ASP A 572 -11.51 7.62 28.59
CA ASP A 572 -11.88 6.79 29.74
C ASP A 572 -10.76 5.76 30.07
N ARG A 573 -9.97 6.10 31.09
CA ARG A 573 -8.84 5.27 31.57
C ARG A 573 -9.26 3.90 32.09
N HIS A 574 -10.42 3.81 32.74
CA HIS A 574 -10.90 2.54 33.29
C HIS A 574 -11.36 1.61 32.17
N LEU A 575 -12.09 2.15 31.19
CA LEU A 575 -12.54 1.41 30.03
C LEU A 575 -11.35 0.97 29.16
N LEU A 576 -10.38 1.85 28.91
CA LEU A 576 -9.16 1.53 28.17
C LEU A 576 -8.40 0.37 28.83
N ARG A 577 -8.17 0.46 30.14
CA ARG A 577 -7.47 -0.60 30.90
C ARG A 577 -8.24 -1.93 30.87
N SER A 578 -9.58 -1.88 30.94
CA SER A 578 -10.42 -3.07 30.78
C SER A 578 -10.26 -3.70 29.38
N ARG A 579 -10.33 -2.89 28.32
CA ARG A 579 -10.14 -3.34 26.93
C ARG A 579 -8.76 -3.95 26.70
N LEU A 580 -7.70 -3.35 27.23
CA LEU A 580 -6.33 -3.87 27.16
C LEU A 580 -6.20 -5.23 27.86
N ARG A 581 -6.74 -5.35 29.08
CA ARG A 581 -6.73 -6.61 29.85
C ARG A 581 -7.50 -7.72 29.16
N ASN A 582 -8.59 -7.38 28.47
CA ASN A 582 -9.41 -8.34 27.74
C ASN A 582 -8.83 -8.70 26.36
N GLY A 583 -7.66 -8.17 25.99
CA GLY A 583 -6.99 -8.49 24.73
C GLY A 583 -7.65 -7.91 23.49
N ARG A 584 -8.47 -6.85 23.63
CA ARG A 584 -9.15 -6.20 22.48
C ARG A 584 -8.17 -5.70 21.43
N TYR A 585 -7.03 -5.18 21.87
CA TYR A 585 -5.94 -4.74 21.02
C TYR A 585 -4.90 -5.84 20.99
N ALA A 586 -4.74 -6.51 19.86
CA ALA A 586 -3.88 -7.69 19.70
C ALA A 586 -2.63 -7.38 18.87
N ARG A 587 -2.49 -6.14 18.41
CA ARG A 587 -1.38 -5.65 17.57
C ARG A 587 -0.55 -4.61 18.34
N GLY A 588 0.40 -3.96 17.66
CA GLY A 588 1.03 -2.75 18.21
C GLY A 588 -0.03 -1.68 18.47
N ILE A 589 0.25 -0.66 19.27
CA ILE A 589 -0.71 0.42 19.54
C ILE A 589 -0.18 1.72 18.93
N GLY A 590 -1.04 2.46 18.24
CA GLY A 590 -0.74 3.79 17.72
C GLY A 590 -1.69 4.82 18.30
N LEU A 591 -1.22 6.01 18.65
CA LEU A 591 -2.07 7.13 19.04
C LEU A 591 -2.34 8.04 17.85
N MET A 592 -3.59 8.41 17.60
CA MET A 592 -3.96 9.39 16.57
C MET A 592 -3.82 10.83 17.04
N HIS A 593 -3.65 11.04 18.35
CA HIS A 593 -3.52 12.35 18.98
C HIS A 593 -2.20 12.46 19.75
N GLY A 594 -1.75 13.68 19.99
CA GLY A 594 -0.61 13.92 20.89
C GLY A 594 -0.88 13.35 22.28
N ALA A 595 0.08 12.61 22.84
CA ALA A 595 0.01 12.10 24.21
C ALA A 595 0.22 13.20 25.27
N GLY A 596 0.71 14.39 24.87
CA GLY A 596 1.05 15.47 25.79
C GLY A 596 2.09 15.02 26.81
N LEU A 597 1.93 15.45 28.06
CA LEU A 597 2.74 15.01 29.21
C LEU A 597 1.98 13.98 30.08
N ASP A 598 1.10 13.18 29.47
CA ASP A 598 0.28 12.19 30.19
C ASP A 598 1.06 10.88 30.45
N ASP A 599 1.89 10.90 31.49
CA ASP A 599 2.68 9.74 31.94
C ASP A 599 1.79 8.52 32.25
N GLN A 600 0.64 8.72 32.89
CA GLN A 600 -0.23 7.61 33.29
C GLN A 600 -0.80 6.83 32.09
N LEU A 601 -1.15 7.54 31.02
CA LEU A 601 -1.55 6.92 29.76
C LEU A 601 -0.42 6.08 29.17
N MET A 602 0.77 6.68 29.09
CA MET A 602 1.96 6.05 28.51
C MET A 602 2.30 4.75 29.26
N GLU A 603 2.36 4.81 30.58
CA GLU A 603 2.58 3.68 31.47
C GLU A 603 1.50 2.59 31.33
N THR A 604 0.24 3.00 31.17
CA THR A 604 -0.87 2.06 30.96
C THR A 604 -0.74 1.33 29.62
N LEU A 605 -0.37 2.01 28.53
CA LEU A 605 -0.25 1.38 27.21
C LEU A 605 0.98 0.46 27.14
N LEU A 606 2.15 0.94 27.56
CA LEU A 606 3.43 0.22 27.50
C LEU A 606 3.42 -1.07 28.34
N ALA A 607 2.61 -1.12 29.39
CA ALA A 607 2.39 -2.34 30.16
C ALA A 607 1.81 -3.49 29.33
N TYR A 608 1.02 -3.20 28.28
CA TYR A 608 0.28 -4.21 27.51
C TYR A 608 0.73 -4.35 26.05
N THR A 609 1.49 -3.40 25.49
CA THR A 609 1.97 -3.49 24.10
C THR A 609 3.51 -3.50 24.04
N PRO A 610 4.13 -4.32 23.16
CA PRO A 610 5.57 -4.23 22.88
C PRO A 610 5.93 -3.08 21.94
N VAL A 611 4.97 -2.64 21.11
CA VAL A 611 5.17 -1.53 20.17
C VAL A 611 4.13 -0.46 20.46
N LEU A 612 4.60 0.75 20.74
CA LEU A 612 3.76 1.92 20.91
C LEU A 612 4.24 3.04 20.02
N LEU A 613 3.34 3.59 19.21
CA LEU A 613 3.58 4.72 18.32
C LEU A 613 2.76 5.92 18.77
N TRP A 614 3.35 7.12 18.75
CA TRP A 614 2.61 8.35 19.04
C TRP A 614 3.16 9.53 18.24
N PRO A 615 2.32 10.51 17.89
CA PRO A 615 2.77 11.70 17.20
C PRO A 615 3.66 12.55 18.09
N HIS A 616 4.69 13.11 17.47
CA HIS A 616 5.54 14.12 18.06
C HIS A 616 4.83 15.49 18.12
N THR A 617 3.99 15.80 17.14
CA THR A 617 3.35 17.11 17.00
C THR A 617 1.99 17.17 17.71
N ALA A 618 1.62 18.38 18.16
CA ALA A 618 0.32 18.62 18.79
C ALA A 618 -0.86 18.39 17.82
N GLU A 619 -0.60 18.45 16.52
CA GLU A 619 -1.58 18.22 15.45
C GLU A 619 -2.03 16.75 15.34
N GLY A 620 -1.31 15.83 16.00
CA GLY A 620 -1.64 14.42 16.00
C GLY A 620 -1.18 13.67 14.75
N PHE A 621 -1.74 12.48 14.54
CA PHE A 621 -1.44 11.59 13.42
C PHE A 621 -2.74 11.06 12.78
N PRO A 622 -3.41 11.88 11.95
CA PRO A 622 -4.70 11.53 11.36
C PRO A 622 -4.60 10.36 10.36
N LYS A 623 -5.76 9.76 10.05
CA LYS A 623 -5.89 8.46 9.36
C LYS A 623 -5.35 8.47 7.93
N ASP A 624 -5.45 9.59 7.24
CA ASP A 624 -4.89 9.83 5.92
C ASP A 624 -3.37 9.65 5.88
N ARG A 625 -2.67 9.92 6.99
CA ARG A 625 -1.21 9.77 7.10
C ARG A 625 -0.77 8.34 7.45
N HIS A 626 -1.69 7.44 7.82
CA HIS A 626 -1.38 6.08 8.24
C HIS A 626 -0.71 5.25 7.13
N GLY A 627 -0.97 5.60 5.87
CA GLY A 627 -0.39 4.93 4.70
C GLY A 627 1.15 4.95 4.66
N CYS A 628 1.81 5.93 5.29
CA CYS A 628 3.27 5.98 5.33
C CYS A 628 3.87 4.83 6.18
N LEU A 629 3.16 4.33 7.21
CA LEU A 629 3.68 3.19 7.99
C LEU A 629 3.77 1.93 7.13
N ALA A 630 2.83 1.71 6.21
CA ALA A 630 2.84 0.52 5.35
C ALA A 630 4.14 0.43 4.52
N GLN A 631 4.70 1.59 4.16
CA GLN A 631 5.93 1.67 3.37
C GLN A 631 7.19 1.34 4.20
N HIS A 632 7.15 1.60 5.51
CA HIS A 632 8.33 1.52 6.36
C HIS A 632 8.27 0.46 7.47
N TRP A 633 7.11 -0.17 7.69
CA TRP A 633 6.87 -1.11 8.79
C TRP A 633 7.91 -2.25 8.83
N MET A 634 8.23 -2.85 7.68
CA MET A 634 9.18 -3.96 7.62
C MET A 634 10.63 -3.56 7.91
N THR A 635 10.92 -2.26 7.91
CA THR A 635 12.23 -1.70 8.25
C THR A 635 12.28 -1.12 9.66
N MET A 636 11.22 -1.26 10.46
CA MET A 636 11.19 -0.76 11.83
C MET A 636 12.09 -1.61 12.76
N PRO A 637 12.78 -0.97 13.74
CA PRO A 637 12.75 0.47 14.05
C PRO A 637 13.73 1.33 13.23
N GLU A 638 14.65 0.74 12.46
CA GLU A 638 15.74 1.46 11.79
C GLU A 638 15.25 2.45 10.73
N GLY A 639 14.15 2.14 10.05
CA GLY A 639 13.49 3.05 9.11
C GLY A 639 13.11 4.37 9.76
N LEU A 640 12.66 4.35 11.02
CA LEU A 640 12.27 5.55 11.76
C LEU A 640 13.50 6.39 12.12
N VAL A 641 14.59 5.74 12.57
CA VAL A 641 15.87 6.40 12.83
C VAL A 641 16.41 7.08 11.56
N ARG A 642 16.33 6.41 10.41
CA ARG A 642 16.73 7.00 9.12
C ARG A 642 15.86 8.21 8.76
N ALA A 643 14.55 8.14 9.00
CA ALA A 643 13.64 9.26 8.76
C ALA A 643 14.00 10.48 9.63
N TYR A 644 14.35 10.28 10.91
CA TYR A 644 14.84 11.37 11.77
C TYR A 644 16.13 12.01 11.24
N ARG A 645 17.11 11.20 10.82
CA ARG A 645 18.37 11.71 10.25
C ARG A 645 18.15 12.56 9.02
N ARG A 646 17.28 12.13 8.10
CA ARG A 646 16.92 12.90 6.91
C ARG A 646 16.32 14.25 7.29
N ARG A 647 15.35 14.25 8.21
CA ARG A 647 14.74 15.48 8.73
C ARG A 647 15.78 16.43 9.32
N TRP A 648 16.73 15.94 10.14
CA TRP A 648 17.77 16.79 10.72
C TRP A 648 18.78 17.32 9.69
N ARG A 649 18.95 16.63 8.55
CA ARG A 649 19.75 17.10 7.41
C ARG A 649 18.99 18.07 6.50
N GLY A 650 17.70 18.32 6.76
CA GLY A 650 16.84 19.14 5.90
C GLY A 650 16.39 18.43 4.63
N GLU A 651 16.52 17.10 4.58
CA GLU A 651 16.04 16.25 3.49
C GLU A 651 14.55 15.91 3.70
N GLU A 652 13.86 15.54 2.62
CA GLU A 652 12.46 15.11 2.68
C GLU A 652 12.36 13.77 3.43
N ALA A 653 11.69 13.78 4.58
CA ALA A 653 11.55 12.62 5.47
C ALA A 653 10.12 12.05 5.54
N GLY A 654 9.16 12.72 4.87
CA GLY A 654 7.74 12.39 4.89
C GLY A 654 7.10 12.46 6.28
N ASP A 655 5.84 12.02 6.34
CA ASP A 655 5.03 11.98 7.57
C ASP A 655 5.57 11.02 8.63
N PHE A 656 6.37 10.04 8.22
CA PHE A 656 6.86 8.99 9.08
C PHE A 656 7.79 9.50 10.19
N ALA A 657 8.55 10.58 9.91
CA ALA A 657 9.42 11.25 10.89
C ALA A 657 8.66 12.03 11.98
N ASP A 658 7.33 12.15 11.88
CA ASP A 658 6.48 12.76 12.92
C ASP A 658 6.03 11.77 13.99
N LEU A 659 6.30 10.48 13.81
CA LEU A 659 6.01 9.48 14.82
C LEU A 659 7.19 9.32 15.77
N ARG A 660 6.88 8.93 16.99
CA ARG A 660 7.81 8.37 17.98
C ARG A 660 7.40 6.96 18.30
N ALA A 661 8.37 6.14 18.67
CA ALA A 661 8.17 4.73 18.91
C ALA A 661 8.89 4.26 20.18
N VAL A 662 8.19 3.45 20.98
CA VAL A 662 8.83 2.46 21.85
C VAL A 662 8.77 1.13 21.11
N TRP A 663 9.92 0.44 21.04
CA TRP A 663 10.06 -0.77 20.23
C TRP A 663 10.69 -1.91 21.03
N ASP A 664 9.86 -2.63 21.79
CA ASP A 664 10.30 -3.73 22.65
C ASP A 664 10.26 -5.07 21.90
N ASP A 665 11.20 -5.22 20.97
CA ASP A 665 11.36 -6.43 20.14
C ASP A 665 11.79 -7.68 20.93
N ARG A 666 11.92 -8.82 20.23
CA ARG A 666 12.31 -10.09 20.84
C ARG A 666 13.69 -10.05 21.51
N GLU A 667 14.64 -9.28 20.97
CA GLU A 667 15.99 -9.16 21.52
C GLU A 667 15.96 -8.36 22.83
N TRP A 668 15.24 -7.25 22.84
CA TRP A 668 15.02 -6.44 24.04
C TRP A 668 14.30 -7.25 25.13
N LEU A 669 13.20 -7.92 24.80
CA LEU A 669 12.48 -8.76 25.77
C LEU A 669 13.35 -9.91 26.31
N ARG A 670 14.30 -10.42 25.51
CA ARG A 670 15.30 -11.41 25.97
C ARG A 670 16.30 -10.76 26.93
N PHE A 671 16.83 -9.59 26.59
CA PHE A 671 17.70 -8.82 27.48
C PHE A 671 17.01 -8.52 28.82
N CYS A 672 15.74 -8.09 28.83
CA CYS A 672 15.02 -7.86 30.08
C CYS A 672 14.87 -9.12 30.94
N ARG A 673 14.81 -10.32 30.34
CA ARG A 673 14.83 -11.57 31.10
C ARG A 673 16.20 -11.83 31.71
N LEU A 674 17.27 -11.61 30.94
CA LEU A 674 18.66 -11.77 31.38
C LEU A 674 18.98 -10.87 32.59
N VAL A 675 18.65 -9.58 32.52
CA VAL A 675 18.88 -8.64 33.63
C VAL A 675 18.13 -9.07 34.89
N ARG A 676 16.85 -9.44 34.75
CA ARG A 676 16.02 -9.90 35.87
C ARG A 676 16.51 -11.20 36.51
N SER A 677 17.25 -12.04 35.79
CA SER A 677 17.86 -13.26 36.35
C SER A 677 19.24 -13.03 36.98
N SER A 678 19.96 -11.97 36.59
CA SER A 678 21.39 -11.80 36.92
C SER A 678 21.67 -10.96 38.18
N ILE A 679 20.74 -10.10 38.62
CA ILE A 679 20.92 -9.21 39.78
C ILE A 679 20.25 -9.83 41.02
N PRO A 680 20.90 -10.13 42.17
CA PRO A 680 20.22 -10.65 43.37
C PRO A 680 19.12 -9.68 43.90
N PRO A 681 18.08 -10.14 44.62
CA PRO A 681 17.11 -9.23 45.21
C PRO A 681 17.80 -8.35 46.27
N ALA A 682 17.66 -7.02 46.15
CA ALA A 682 17.95 -6.11 47.24
C ALA A 682 17.02 -6.47 48.41
N GLN A 683 17.61 -6.86 49.54
CA GLN A 683 16.88 -7.08 50.79
C GLN A 683 16.41 -5.72 51.30
N THR A 684 15.13 -5.40 51.11
CA THR A 684 14.50 -4.31 51.87
C THR A 684 14.39 -4.76 53.32
N PRO A 685 14.95 -4.03 54.30
CA PRO A 685 14.71 -4.32 55.70
C PRO A 685 13.25 -3.95 56.00
N PHE A 686 12.43 -4.96 56.25
CA PHE A 686 11.12 -4.76 56.87
C PHE A 686 11.38 -4.37 58.34
N GLU A 687 11.23 -3.08 58.66
CA GLU A 687 10.97 -2.66 60.03
C GLU A 687 9.51 -3.01 60.36
N GLU A 688 9.32 -4.16 61.03
CA GLU A 688 8.12 -4.43 61.80
C GLU A 688 8.10 -3.52 63.02
N THR A 689 7.25 -2.48 63.01
CA THR A 689 6.81 -1.81 64.23
C THR A 689 5.46 -2.38 64.65
N LYS A 690 5.43 -2.93 65.86
CA LYS A 690 4.24 -3.41 66.60
C LYS A 690 3.27 -2.28 66.94
#